data_AF-A0A9R0K044-F1
#
_entry.id   AF-A0A9R0K044-F1
#
_cell.length_a   1.000
_cell.length_b   1.000
_cell.length_c   1.000
_cell.angle_alpha   90.00
_cell.angle_beta   90.00
_cell.angle_gamma   90.00
#
_symmetry.space_group_name_H-M   'P 1'
#
loop_
_entity.id
_entity.type
_entity.pdbx_description
1 polymer ?
#
loop_
_entity_poly.entity_id
_entity_poly.type
_entity_poly.pdbx_seq_one_letter_code
_entity_poly.pdbx_strand_id
1 'polypeptide(L)'
;MSKDSYERKTRSSAGISPDQTSIGSGTKRSSVSSGGRTRDKKEFLRRFVDCKTFTCNLEEWFKDISENSGQETFDVPFELVELQKFDYALEGVSFQQLIRMPSAVYASSSDGVETTAVLAIEDFLHASVKGLWEAFWSEGEPLPFYVACLYNENMKFYQAESAIANGKVGGLSATAILLKNAKHPHGKWDEVLELALLTPDIGTLAVEGARLPSLSILGEALYFAVRMMLSRSLSKSSFLQSPSPVFVLLVDSQYAGVIKVEGDVSKLKLNVNNVYESATEWIKHHSNISMSPIDRIWNKLGNANWGDIGALQVLFATYHSILQLAGMPKQSIEDLAADHSSRLQARRMERQFADTTVNGHSLHQYQQGHVSPEIVEVLDESNRRENAEPMKLEIGSVLWLEDSNSQKDYEISEIRCDGELTYYIAFSIDDPGRSLCLYIGSHPSQVEPAWEDMNLWYQVQRQTKVLTVMKQKGLLSKYLPQLIASGKISHTSRSRRSSSSDDCNHPWWGTPVLVTTPVGETVTDMVRRSCFGSDEAIKCCHDCLSALSTASSSGVRHGDIRPENVMCITSGVRYPYFVLIGWGHAVLEERDRPAMNLHFSSTYALEEGKLCSASDAESLVYMLYFCSGGELPELDSVEGALQWRERAWSKRLIQQKLGDISAILKAFADYVDSLCGTPYPIDYDIWLRRLKRHIREDDHGKEIDMSG
;
A
#
# COMPACT_ATOMS: atom_id res chain seq x y z
N MET A 1 -38.73 3.66 32.92
CA MET A 1 -39.51 2.47 33.32
C MET A 1 -40.24 1.95 32.09
N SER A 2 -40.32 0.62 31.96
CA SER A 2 -41.13 -0.23 31.05
C SER A 2 -42.48 0.33 30.56
N LYS A 3 -43.07 -0.10 29.42
CA LYS A 3 -42.68 -1.07 28.36
C LYS A 3 -43.64 -0.96 27.15
N ASP A 4 -43.17 -1.41 25.99
CA ASP A 4 -43.82 -2.19 24.92
C ASP A 4 -45.35 -2.08 24.65
N SER A 5 -45.73 -1.79 23.40
CA SER A 5 -46.19 -2.81 22.41
C SER A 5 -47.25 -2.31 21.40
N TYR A 6 -47.08 -2.68 20.13
CA TYR A 6 -48.00 -2.47 19.01
C TYR A 6 -48.22 -3.82 18.30
N GLU A 7 -49.47 -4.20 18.03
CA GLU A 7 -49.92 -5.01 16.87
C GLU A 7 -51.47 -5.14 16.96
N ARG A 8 -52.30 -5.12 15.91
CA ARG A 8 -52.28 -5.94 14.69
C ARG A 8 -53.29 -5.43 13.63
N LYS A 9 -53.08 -5.77 12.35
CA LYS A 9 -53.93 -5.43 11.17
C LYS A 9 -55.25 -6.23 11.09
N THR A 10 -56.22 -5.69 10.33
CA THR A 10 -57.04 -6.45 9.32
C THR A 10 -57.65 -5.52 8.24
N ARG A 11 -58.18 -6.09 7.14
CA ARG A 11 -58.53 -5.43 5.86
C ARG A 11 -60.01 -5.59 5.44
N SER A 12 -60.39 -4.85 4.38
CA SER A 12 -61.49 -5.06 3.39
C SER A 12 -62.73 -4.15 3.58
N SER A 13 -63.52 -3.80 2.54
CA SER A 13 -63.57 -4.26 1.14
C SER A 13 -64.13 -3.21 0.14
N ALA A 14 -63.88 -3.46 -1.15
CA ALA A 14 -64.60 -3.13 -2.41
C ALA A 14 -65.65 -1.99 -2.52
N GLY A 15 -65.61 -1.28 -3.67
CA GLY A 15 -66.71 -0.48 -4.24
C GLY A 15 -66.39 0.04 -5.66
N ILE A 16 -67.28 -0.16 -6.63
CA ILE A 16 -67.09 0.16 -8.07
C ILE A 16 -68.00 1.34 -8.49
N SER A 17 -67.55 2.14 -9.47
CA SER A 17 -68.23 3.32 -10.06
C SER A 17 -69.57 3.01 -10.76
N PRO A 18 -70.46 4.01 -10.97
CA PRO A 18 -70.71 4.45 -12.35
C PRO A 18 -70.97 5.98 -12.58
N ASP A 19 -70.98 6.35 -13.87
CA ASP A 19 -70.96 7.71 -14.46
C ASP A 19 -72.31 8.49 -14.60
N GLN A 20 -72.20 9.73 -15.14
CA GLN A 20 -73.18 10.59 -15.86
C GLN A 20 -73.74 11.81 -15.06
N THR A 21 -73.91 13.04 -15.60
CA THR A 21 -73.77 13.60 -16.98
C THR A 21 -73.48 15.13 -17.04
N SER A 22 -72.73 15.56 -18.07
CA SER A 22 -72.82 16.78 -18.92
C SER A 22 -73.43 18.13 -18.44
N ILE A 23 -72.71 19.25 -18.70
CA ILE A 23 -73.04 20.29 -19.73
C ILE A 23 -71.94 21.39 -19.76
N GLY A 24 -71.48 21.79 -20.95
CA GLY A 24 -70.23 22.54 -21.14
C GLY A 24 -70.28 24.07 -21.32
N SER A 25 -69.09 24.65 -21.47
CA SER A 25 -68.68 25.66 -22.49
C SER A 25 -67.32 26.28 -22.14
N GLY A 26 -66.63 26.91 -23.11
CA GLY A 26 -65.48 27.79 -22.83
C GLY A 26 -64.09 27.25 -23.22
N THR A 27 -63.77 27.27 -24.51
CA THR A 27 -62.46 26.95 -25.08
C THR A 27 -61.28 27.79 -24.55
N LYS A 28 -60.22 27.13 -24.07
CA LYS A 28 -58.82 27.50 -24.37
C LYS A 28 -57.94 26.24 -24.49
N ARG A 29 -57.52 25.93 -25.72
CA ARG A 29 -56.51 24.89 -26.02
C ARG A 29 -55.11 25.42 -25.70
N SER A 30 -54.36 24.71 -24.86
CA SER A 30 -52.89 24.76 -24.82
C SER A 30 -52.32 23.41 -24.38
N SER A 31 -52.66 22.35 -25.12
CA SER A 31 -52.26 20.96 -24.84
C SER A 31 -51.62 20.28 -26.06
N VAL A 32 -50.83 21.02 -26.84
CA VAL A 32 -50.14 20.53 -28.04
C VAL A 32 -48.71 21.04 -28.04
N SER A 33 -47.73 20.18 -27.72
CA SER A 33 -46.30 20.32 -28.08
C SER A 33 -45.47 19.13 -27.59
N SER A 34 -45.62 18.74 -26.31
CA SER A 34 -44.71 17.77 -25.66
C SER A 34 -44.74 16.35 -26.22
N GLY A 35 -45.90 15.91 -26.74
CA GLY A 35 -46.07 14.56 -27.31
C GLY A 35 -45.35 14.34 -28.65
N GLY A 36 -45.16 15.38 -29.46
CA GLY A 36 -44.42 15.29 -30.73
C GLY A 36 -42.92 15.15 -30.46
N ARG A 37 -42.33 16.15 -29.79
CA ARG A 37 -40.89 16.19 -29.49
C ARG A 37 -40.38 14.95 -28.73
N THR A 38 -41.19 14.36 -27.84
CA THR A 38 -40.83 13.11 -27.14
C THR A 38 -40.92 11.87 -28.03
N ARG A 39 -41.82 11.86 -29.03
CA ARG A 39 -41.85 10.83 -30.08
C ARG A 39 -40.64 10.96 -31.01
N ASP A 40 -40.31 12.19 -31.41
CA ASP A 40 -39.19 12.46 -32.32
C ASP A 40 -37.85 12.10 -31.67
N LYS A 41 -37.64 12.44 -30.39
CA LYS A 41 -36.47 11.97 -29.61
C LYS A 41 -36.37 10.44 -29.56
N LYS A 42 -37.48 9.72 -29.37
CA LYS A 42 -37.47 8.25 -29.34
C LYS A 42 -37.13 7.65 -30.71
N GLU A 43 -37.66 8.22 -31.78
CA GLU A 43 -37.35 7.79 -33.14
C GLU A 43 -35.90 8.13 -33.53
N PHE A 44 -35.39 9.28 -33.09
CA PHE A 44 -33.98 9.66 -33.24
C PHE A 44 -33.07 8.63 -32.57
N LEU A 45 -33.28 8.33 -31.28
CA LEU A 45 -32.50 7.33 -30.54
C LEU A 45 -32.63 5.91 -31.14
N ARG A 46 -33.78 5.57 -31.73
CA ARG A 46 -33.99 4.29 -32.44
C ARG A 46 -33.18 4.18 -33.74
N ARG A 47 -32.89 5.31 -34.40
CA ARG A 47 -32.09 5.36 -35.64
C ARG A 47 -30.61 5.61 -35.39
N PHE A 48 -30.25 6.21 -34.26
CA PHE A 48 -28.88 6.44 -33.82
C PHE A 48 -28.31 5.14 -33.23
N VAL A 49 -27.77 4.27 -34.09
CA VAL A 49 -27.31 2.92 -33.73
C VAL A 49 -25.94 2.56 -34.27
N ASP A 50 -25.44 3.27 -35.29
CA ASP A 50 -24.13 3.00 -35.90
C ASP A 50 -23.09 4.01 -35.42
N CYS A 51 -22.16 3.53 -34.60
CA CYS A 51 -21.00 4.29 -34.14
C CYS A 51 -20.10 4.72 -35.31
N LYS A 52 -19.89 3.86 -36.33
CA LYS A 52 -18.96 4.15 -37.42
C LYS A 52 -19.46 5.30 -38.29
N THR A 53 -20.74 5.30 -38.65
CA THR A 53 -21.35 6.45 -39.36
C THR A 53 -21.27 7.74 -38.54
N PHE A 54 -21.45 7.69 -37.21
CA PHE A 54 -21.27 8.87 -36.37
C PHE A 54 -19.82 9.39 -36.39
N THR A 55 -18.84 8.52 -36.19
CA THR A 55 -17.41 8.85 -36.21
C THR A 55 -16.96 9.43 -37.55
N CYS A 56 -17.44 8.89 -38.69
CA CYS A 56 -17.14 9.46 -40.00
C CYS A 56 -17.66 10.90 -40.18
N ASN A 57 -18.81 11.25 -39.57
CA ASN A 57 -19.31 12.64 -39.60
C ASN A 57 -18.49 13.60 -38.71
N LEU A 58 -17.65 13.09 -37.81
CA LEU A 58 -16.72 13.87 -37.00
C LEU A 58 -15.33 14.04 -37.64
N GLU A 59 -15.02 13.35 -38.75
CA GLU A 59 -13.69 13.36 -39.39
C GLU A 59 -13.13 14.75 -39.70
N GLU A 60 -13.94 15.63 -40.28
CA GLU A 60 -13.53 16.99 -40.66
C GLU A 60 -13.24 17.83 -39.41
N TRP A 61 -14.16 17.80 -38.43
CA TRP A 61 -14.01 18.53 -37.17
C TRP A 61 -12.84 18.04 -36.32
N PHE A 62 -12.54 16.74 -36.34
CA PHE A 62 -11.37 16.19 -35.67
C PHE A 62 -10.06 16.59 -36.35
N LYS A 63 -10.03 16.69 -37.69
CA LYS A 63 -8.89 17.26 -38.42
C LYS A 63 -8.71 18.73 -38.07
N ASP A 64 -9.78 19.53 -38.09
CA ASP A 64 -9.74 20.94 -37.67
C ASP A 64 -9.18 21.10 -36.25
N ILE A 65 -9.61 20.24 -35.31
CA ILE A 65 -9.10 20.23 -33.93
C ILE A 65 -7.63 19.82 -33.87
N SER A 66 -7.24 18.78 -34.60
CA SER A 66 -5.86 18.24 -34.58
C SER A 66 -4.84 19.12 -35.34
N GLU A 67 -5.28 19.89 -36.33
CA GLU A 67 -4.42 20.75 -37.16
C GLU A 67 -4.26 22.16 -36.57
N ASN A 68 -5.25 22.65 -35.80
CA ASN A 68 -5.22 24.00 -35.21
C ASN A 68 -4.70 24.03 -33.76
N SER A 69 -4.46 22.89 -33.10
CA SER A 69 -4.10 22.85 -31.68
C SER A 69 -2.60 22.94 -31.39
N GLY A 70 -2.25 23.68 -30.33
CA GLY A 70 -1.00 23.50 -29.60
C GLY A 70 -1.00 22.21 -28.76
N GLN A 71 -0.06 22.09 -27.81
CA GLN A 71 0.11 20.88 -26.97
C GLN A 71 -1.08 20.52 -26.07
N GLU A 72 -2.08 21.38 -25.92
CA GLU A 72 -3.28 21.15 -25.10
C GLU A 72 -4.52 21.60 -25.90
N THR A 73 -5.47 20.69 -26.12
CA THR A 73 -6.62 20.91 -27.04
C THR A 73 -7.99 20.85 -26.36
N PHE A 74 -8.12 20.09 -25.27
CA PHE A 74 -9.32 20.01 -24.45
C PHE A 74 -8.96 20.38 -23.01
N ASP A 75 -9.87 21.07 -22.32
CA ASP A 75 -9.71 21.37 -20.90
C ASP A 75 -9.66 20.08 -20.07
N VAL A 76 -8.90 20.08 -18.98
CA VAL A 76 -8.86 18.96 -18.03
C VAL A 76 -10.17 18.96 -17.21
N PRO A 77 -10.85 17.81 -17.01
CA PRO A 77 -12.17 17.78 -16.36
C PRO A 77 -12.15 18.10 -14.86
N PHE A 78 -10.98 18.02 -14.21
CA PHE A 78 -10.77 18.17 -12.77
C PHE A 78 -9.47 18.92 -12.50
N GLU A 79 -9.44 19.80 -11.49
CA GLU A 79 -8.19 20.45 -11.09
C GLU A 79 -7.33 19.53 -10.22
N LEU A 80 -5.99 19.59 -10.37
CA LEU A 80 -5.06 18.77 -9.56
C LEU A 80 -5.25 18.99 -8.05
N VAL A 81 -5.60 20.21 -7.64
CA VAL A 81 -5.86 20.57 -6.23
C VAL A 81 -7.14 19.92 -5.70
N GLU A 82 -8.15 19.68 -6.55
CA GLU A 82 -9.35 18.92 -6.17
C GLU A 82 -9.03 17.44 -6.02
N LEU A 83 -8.27 16.86 -6.95
CA LEU A 83 -7.80 15.47 -6.87
C LEU A 83 -6.95 15.22 -5.62
N GLN A 84 -6.05 16.14 -5.24
CA GLN A 84 -5.24 16.04 -4.01
C GLN A 84 -6.08 16.09 -2.73
N LYS A 85 -7.13 16.93 -2.67
CA LYS A 85 -8.07 16.95 -1.54
C LYS A 85 -8.89 15.67 -1.47
N PHE A 86 -9.30 15.15 -2.63
CA PHE A 86 -10.07 13.93 -2.74
C PHE A 86 -9.25 12.70 -2.32
N ASP A 87 -7.99 12.61 -2.72
CA ASP A 87 -7.03 11.59 -2.26
C ASP A 87 -6.91 11.58 -0.74
N TYR A 88 -6.64 12.73 -0.12
CA TYR A 88 -6.54 12.87 1.33
C TYR A 88 -7.85 12.51 2.07
N ALA A 89 -9.01 12.79 1.48
CA ALA A 89 -10.31 12.36 2.00
C ALA A 89 -10.54 10.83 1.86
N LEU A 90 -10.01 10.22 0.80
CA LEU A 90 -10.07 8.78 0.57
C LEU A 90 -9.06 7.98 1.40
N GLU A 91 -8.00 8.59 1.90
CA GLU A 91 -7.04 7.91 2.77
C GLU A 91 -7.74 7.38 4.05
N GLY A 92 -7.75 6.06 4.22
CA GLY A 92 -8.50 5.35 5.27
C GLY A 92 -9.86 4.76 4.84
N VAL A 93 -10.35 5.04 3.63
CA VAL A 93 -11.54 4.38 3.05
C VAL A 93 -11.21 2.94 2.63
N SER A 94 -12.07 1.97 2.99
CA SER A 94 -11.92 0.58 2.53
C SER A 94 -12.53 0.40 1.16
N PHE A 95 -11.72 0.47 0.12
CA PHE A 95 -12.07 -0.15 -1.15
C PHE A 95 -11.96 -1.67 -1.03
N GLN A 96 -12.92 -2.39 -1.61
CA GLN A 96 -12.88 -3.85 -1.65
C GLN A 96 -11.67 -4.32 -2.46
N GLN A 97 -10.94 -5.32 -1.96
CA GLN A 97 -9.84 -5.93 -2.72
C GLN A 97 -10.40 -6.53 -4.01
N LEU A 98 -9.77 -6.19 -5.13
CA LEU A 98 -10.15 -6.65 -6.45
C LEU A 98 -9.79 -8.13 -6.61
N ILE A 99 -10.72 -8.91 -7.18
CA ILE A 99 -10.61 -10.37 -7.29
C ILE A 99 -9.80 -10.74 -8.54
N ARG A 100 -9.94 -9.98 -9.62
CA ARG A 100 -9.35 -10.23 -10.93
C ARG A 100 -8.57 -9.01 -11.43
N MET A 101 -7.35 -9.24 -11.91
CA MET A 101 -6.41 -8.17 -12.30
C MET A 101 -5.93 -8.36 -13.74
N PRO A 102 -5.75 -7.28 -14.54
CA PRO A 102 -5.25 -7.39 -15.90
C PRO A 102 -3.71 -7.50 -15.87
N SER A 103 -3.18 -8.71 -16.00
CA SER A 103 -1.73 -8.92 -16.00
C SER A 103 -1.12 -8.80 -17.40
N ALA A 104 -0.41 -7.70 -17.64
CA ALA A 104 0.37 -7.48 -18.87
C ALA A 104 1.50 -8.49 -19.08
N VAL A 105 1.94 -9.21 -18.03
CA VAL A 105 3.07 -10.17 -18.08
C VAL A 105 2.74 -11.43 -18.89
N TYR A 106 1.45 -11.71 -19.12
CA TYR A 106 0.98 -12.87 -19.89
C TYR A 106 0.36 -12.52 -21.25
N ALA A 107 0.47 -11.26 -21.69
CA ALA A 107 -0.26 -10.72 -22.85
C ALA A 107 0.32 -11.11 -24.24
N SER A 108 0.67 -12.38 -24.46
CA SER A 108 1.25 -12.86 -25.74
C SER A 108 0.34 -13.73 -26.61
N SER A 109 -0.97 -13.82 -26.33
CA SER A 109 -1.93 -14.52 -27.20
C SER A 109 -3.41 -14.18 -26.95
N SER A 110 -4.10 -13.80 -28.04
CA SER A 110 -5.55 -13.92 -28.37
C SER A 110 -6.61 -14.19 -27.29
N ASP A 111 -7.74 -13.46 -27.39
CA ASP A 111 -9.06 -13.61 -26.73
C ASP A 111 -9.11 -13.66 -25.19
N GLY A 112 -8.24 -14.43 -24.54
CA GLY A 112 -8.18 -14.55 -23.07
C GLY A 112 -7.66 -13.30 -22.35
N VAL A 113 -6.99 -12.40 -23.07
CA VAL A 113 -6.53 -11.11 -22.53
C VAL A 113 -7.71 -10.14 -22.40
N GLU A 114 -8.59 -10.10 -23.40
CA GLU A 114 -9.78 -9.23 -23.40
C GLU A 114 -10.82 -9.68 -22.36
N THR A 115 -11.07 -10.99 -22.20
CA THR A 115 -11.96 -11.50 -21.11
C THR A 115 -11.47 -11.07 -19.73
N THR A 116 -10.16 -11.18 -19.49
CA THR A 116 -9.55 -10.87 -18.19
C THR A 116 -9.61 -9.36 -17.92
N ALA A 117 -9.39 -8.53 -18.95
CA ALA A 117 -9.53 -7.08 -18.84
C ALA A 117 -10.99 -6.65 -18.54
N VAL A 118 -11.98 -7.18 -19.25
CA VAL A 118 -13.41 -6.88 -18.99
C VAL A 118 -13.81 -7.23 -17.55
N LEU A 119 -13.40 -8.42 -17.08
CA LEU A 119 -13.69 -8.86 -15.71
C LEU A 119 -13.00 -8.02 -14.63
N ALA A 120 -11.75 -7.61 -14.87
CA ALA A 120 -11.02 -6.73 -13.95
C ALA A 120 -11.64 -5.32 -13.89
N ILE A 121 -12.14 -4.80 -15.02
CA ILE A 121 -12.87 -3.52 -15.06
C ILE A 121 -14.22 -3.63 -14.34
N GLU A 122 -14.95 -4.76 -14.48
CA GLU A 122 -16.19 -5.01 -13.72
C GLU A 122 -15.93 -5.02 -12.20
N ASP A 123 -14.87 -5.70 -11.74
CA ASP A 123 -14.44 -5.70 -10.33
C ASP A 123 -14.02 -4.31 -9.86
N PHE A 124 -13.22 -3.58 -10.66
CA PHE A 124 -12.72 -2.24 -10.34
C PHE A 124 -13.87 -1.23 -10.16
N LEU A 125 -14.79 -1.17 -11.12
CA LEU A 125 -15.95 -0.26 -11.04
C LEU A 125 -16.89 -0.65 -9.88
N HIS A 126 -17.03 -1.95 -9.59
CA HIS A 126 -17.84 -2.42 -8.46
C HIS A 126 -17.22 -2.02 -7.11
N ALA A 127 -15.90 -2.20 -6.94
CA ALA A 127 -15.20 -1.77 -5.74
C ALA A 127 -15.22 -0.24 -5.59
N SER A 128 -15.02 0.49 -6.69
CA SER A 128 -15.07 1.96 -6.76
C SER A 128 -16.41 2.51 -6.30
N VAL A 129 -17.51 2.11 -6.97
CA VAL A 129 -18.85 2.63 -6.66
C VAL A 129 -19.32 2.23 -5.27
N LYS A 130 -18.91 1.05 -4.78
CA LYS A 130 -19.22 0.58 -3.43
C LYS A 130 -18.48 1.39 -2.36
N GLY A 131 -17.16 1.51 -2.47
CA GLY A 131 -16.33 2.24 -1.50
C GLY A 131 -16.72 3.71 -1.40
N LEU A 132 -17.00 4.36 -2.53
CA LEU A 132 -17.49 5.75 -2.56
C LEU A 132 -18.90 5.88 -1.97
N TRP A 133 -19.81 4.94 -2.24
CA TRP A 133 -21.15 4.95 -1.64
C TRP A 133 -21.12 4.80 -0.11
N GLU A 134 -20.33 3.83 0.38
CA GLU A 134 -20.18 3.54 1.80
C GLU A 134 -19.50 4.70 2.55
N ALA A 135 -18.49 5.35 1.95
CA ALA A 135 -17.80 6.50 2.56
C ALA A 135 -18.62 7.80 2.55
N PHE A 136 -19.25 8.17 1.43
CA PHE A 136 -19.86 9.49 1.28
C PHE A 136 -21.38 9.51 1.53
N TRP A 137 -22.13 8.48 1.14
CA TRP A 137 -23.60 8.48 1.22
C TRP A 137 -24.16 7.65 2.36
N SER A 138 -23.74 6.41 2.56
CA SER A 138 -24.08 5.65 3.77
C SER A 138 -23.32 4.35 3.91
N GLU A 139 -22.70 4.20 5.08
CA GLU A 139 -22.41 2.89 5.63
C GLU A 139 -23.73 2.12 5.87
N GLY A 140 -23.79 0.85 5.45
CA GLY A 140 -24.90 -0.07 5.75
C GLY A 140 -26.21 0.07 4.93
N GLU A 141 -26.41 1.10 4.11
CA GLU A 141 -27.54 1.13 3.17
C GLU A 141 -27.24 0.28 1.92
N PRO A 142 -28.23 -0.44 1.35
CA PRO A 142 -28.00 -1.29 0.19
C PRO A 142 -27.58 -0.47 -1.03
N LEU A 143 -26.35 -0.69 -1.50
CA LEU A 143 -25.77 -0.05 -2.69
C LEU A 143 -26.81 0.03 -3.83
N PRO A 144 -27.28 1.22 -4.24
CA PRO A 144 -28.32 1.36 -5.25
C PRO A 144 -27.80 1.10 -6.67
N PHE A 145 -26.51 0.81 -6.83
CA PHE A 145 -25.84 0.59 -8.11
C PHE A 145 -25.49 -0.88 -8.34
N TYR A 146 -25.38 -1.26 -9.61
CA TYR A 146 -24.76 -2.50 -10.05
C TYR A 146 -23.93 -2.23 -11.30
N VAL A 147 -22.96 -3.11 -11.58
CA VAL A 147 -22.10 -3.04 -12.75
C VAL A 147 -22.55 -4.08 -13.77
N ALA A 148 -22.50 -3.74 -15.06
CA ALA A 148 -22.75 -4.69 -16.13
C ALA A 148 -22.06 -4.27 -17.43
N CYS A 149 -21.62 -5.26 -18.20
CA CYS A 149 -20.94 -5.10 -19.48
C CYS A 149 -21.92 -4.90 -20.64
N LEU A 150 -21.60 -3.96 -21.52
CA LEU A 150 -22.32 -3.64 -22.74
C LEU A 150 -21.95 -4.61 -23.86
N TYR A 151 -22.95 -5.23 -24.47
CA TYR A 151 -22.79 -6.04 -25.67
C TYR A 151 -23.14 -5.24 -26.93
N ASN A 152 -22.13 -4.97 -27.77
CA ASN A 152 -22.19 -4.02 -28.88
C ASN A 152 -23.25 -4.38 -29.93
N GLU A 153 -23.39 -5.67 -30.29
CA GLU A 153 -24.35 -6.11 -31.34
C GLU A 153 -25.81 -5.73 -31.06
N ASN A 154 -26.22 -5.66 -29.79
CA ASN A 154 -27.62 -5.45 -29.42
C ASN A 154 -27.84 -4.28 -28.44
N MET A 155 -26.75 -3.62 -28.02
CA MET A 155 -26.74 -2.44 -27.14
C MET A 155 -27.47 -2.68 -25.80
N LYS A 156 -27.31 -3.87 -25.22
CA LYS A 156 -27.84 -4.27 -23.90
C LYS A 156 -26.73 -4.61 -22.92
N PHE A 157 -27.07 -4.55 -21.64
CA PHE A 157 -26.15 -4.84 -20.54
C PHE A 157 -26.33 -6.28 -20.03
N TYR A 158 -25.21 -6.93 -19.74
CA TYR A 158 -25.09 -8.30 -19.25
C TYR A 158 -23.95 -8.36 -18.22
N GLN A 159 -24.03 -9.23 -17.22
CA GLN A 159 -22.86 -9.53 -16.39
C GLN A 159 -21.78 -10.21 -17.25
N ALA A 160 -20.51 -9.83 -17.09
CA ALA A 160 -19.43 -10.37 -17.91
C ALA A 160 -19.38 -11.91 -17.86
N GLU A 161 -19.49 -12.50 -16.67
CA GLU A 161 -19.49 -13.96 -16.49
C GLU A 161 -20.59 -14.66 -17.29
N SER A 162 -21.78 -14.06 -17.35
CA SER A 162 -22.90 -14.57 -18.15
C SER A 162 -22.63 -14.44 -19.65
N ALA A 163 -22.01 -13.35 -20.10
CA ALA A 163 -21.64 -13.18 -21.51
C ALA A 163 -20.51 -14.14 -21.93
N ILE A 164 -19.47 -14.29 -21.09
CA ILE A 164 -18.33 -15.18 -21.31
C ILE A 164 -18.78 -16.65 -21.32
N ALA A 165 -19.60 -17.09 -20.36
CA ALA A 165 -20.15 -18.44 -20.32
C ALA A 165 -21.04 -18.78 -21.54
N ASN A 166 -21.64 -17.77 -22.17
CA ASN A 166 -22.40 -17.90 -23.41
C ASN A 166 -21.54 -17.77 -24.69
N GLY A 167 -20.21 -17.69 -24.58
CA GLY A 167 -19.29 -17.56 -25.72
C GLY A 167 -19.32 -16.19 -26.42
N LYS A 168 -19.83 -15.14 -25.75
CA LYS A 168 -20.09 -13.81 -26.33
C LYS A 168 -19.01 -12.77 -26.02
N VAL A 169 -17.77 -13.23 -25.86
CA VAL A 169 -16.61 -12.41 -25.47
C VAL A 169 -16.38 -11.24 -26.44
N GLY A 170 -16.13 -11.54 -27.72
CA GLY A 170 -15.74 -10.55 -28.74
C GLY A 170 -16.82 -9.54 -29.15
N GLY A 171 -17.93 -9.46 -28.42
CA GLY A 171 -18.94 -8.41 -28.55
C GLY A 171 -19.07 -7.52 -27.31
N LEU A 172 -18.28 -7.73 -26.26
CA LEU A 172 -18.22 -6.86 -25.08
C LEU A 172 -17.25 -5.71 -25.36
N SER A 173 -17.75 -4.47 -25.40
CA SER A 173 -16.92 -3.29 -25.73
C SER A 173 -16.80 -2.28 -24.58
N ALA A 174 -17.64 -2.38 -23.56
CA ALA A 174 -17.67 -1.44 -22.45
C ALA A 174 -18.27 -2.05 -21.18
N THR A 175 -18.01 -1.43 -20.03
CA THR A 175 -18.57 -1.79 -18.73
C THR A 175 -19.21 -0.57 -18.08
N ALA A 176 -20.44 -0.69 -17.58
CA ALA A 176 -21.24 0.44 -17.13
C ALA A 176 -21.63 0.32 -15.66
N ILE A 177 -21.71 1.46 -14.96
CA ILE A 177 -22.35 1.58 -13.65
C ILE A 177 -23.82 1.97 -13.89
N LEU A 178 -24.76 1.18 -13.38
CA LEU A 178 -26.20 1.39 -13.56
C LEU A 178 -26.97 1.45 -12.24
N LEU A 179 -28.05 2.23 -12.22
CA LEU A 179 -29.03 2.27 -11.14
C LEU A 179 -29.84 0.96 -11.08
N LYS A 180 -29.88 0.30 -9.92
CA LYS A 180 -30.71 -0.90 -9.68
C LYS A 180 -32.20 -0.56 -9.81
N ASN A 181 -32.85 -1.07 -10.85
CA ASN A 181 -34.28 -0.97 -11.02
C ASN A 181 -34.94 -2.36 -11.00
N ALA A 182 -35.72 -2.65 -9.96
CA ALA A 182 -36.45 -3.92 -9.82
C ALA A 182 -37.42 -4.22 -10.98
N LYS A 183 -37.79 -3.22 -11.80
CA LYS A 183 -38.62 -3.41 -13.00
C LYS A 183 -37.80 -3.79 -14.24
N HIS A 184 -36.50 -3.52 -14.25
CA HIS A 184 -35.60 -3.63 -15.40
C HIS A 184 -34.24 -4.23 -15.00
N PRO A 185 -34.18 -5.52 -14.62
CA PRO A 185 -32.95 -6.14 -14.12
C PRO A 185 -31.82 -6.27 -15.16
N HIS A 186 -32.11 -6.07 -16.45
CA HIS A 186 -31.12 -6.07 -17.54
C HIS A 186 -30.59 -4.66 -17.89
N GLY A 187 -31.00 -3.64 -17.13
CA GLY A 187 -30.55 -2.26 -17.31
C GLY A 187 -31.10 -1.54 -18.53
N LYS A 188 -31.01 -0.22 -18.47
CA LYS A 188 -31.37 0.67 -19.57
C LYS A 188 -30.40 1.83 -19.70
N TRP A 189 -30.34 2.40 -20.90
CA TRP A 189 -29.53 3.57 -21.22
C TRP A 189 -29.89 4.83 -20.43
N ASP A 190 -31.10 4.94 -19.88
CA ASP A 190 -31.48 6.03 -18.95
C ASP A 190 -31.12 5.75 -17.48
N GLU A 191 -30.64 4.55 -17.18
CA GLU A 191 -30.20 4.11 -15.84
C GLU A 191 -28.66 4.06 -15.72
N VAL A 192 -27.92 4.33 -16.80
CA VAL A 192 -26.44 4.38 -16.80
C VAL A 192 -25.93 5.68 -16.18
N LEU A 193 -25.08 5.57 -15.17
CA LEU A 193 -24.36 6.68 -14.53
C LEU A 193 -23.08 7.03 -15.30
N GLU A 194 -22.28 6.00 -15.58
CA GLU A 194 -20.92 6.10 -16.12
C GLU A 194 -20.64 4.86 -16.98
N LEU A 195 -19.78 5.01 -17.99
CA LEU A 195 -19.43 3.96 -18.93
C LEU A 195 -17.91 3.92 -19.15
N ALA A 196 -17.27 2.80 -18.87
CA ALA A 196 -15.87 2.53 -19.21
C ALA A 196 -15.77 1.78 -20.53
N LEU A 197 -15.08 2.34 -21.51
CA LEU A 197 -14.75 1.68 -22.78
C LEU A 197 -13.46 0.90 -22.62
N LEU A 198 -13.47 -0.38 -23.02
CA LEU A 198 -12.25 -1.17 -23.12
C LEU A 198 -11.56 -0.83 -24.45
N THR A 199 -10.49 -0.05 -24.37
CA THR A 199 -9.77 0.47 -25.54
C THR A 199 -8.33 -0.01 -25.50
N PRO A 200 -7.93 -1.04 -26.27
CA PRO A 200 -6.56 -1.56 -26.23
C PRO A 200 -5.53 -0.50 -26.63
N ASP A 201 -4.34 -0.59 -26.03
CA ASP A 201 -3.14 0.19 -26.31
C ASP A 201 -3.24 1.72 -26.12
N ILE A 202 -4.17 2.23 -25.29
CA ILE A 202 -4.21 3.67 -24.95
C ILE A 202 -2.96 4.15 -24.21
N GLY A 203 -2.19 3.26 -23.57
CA GLY A 203 -0.87 3.57 -23.01
C GLY A 203 0.14 4.17 -24.01
N THR A 204 -0.07 4.02 -25.33
CA THR A 204 0.74 4.71 -26.36
C THR A 204 0.60 6.23 -26.27
N LEU A 205 -0.59 6.73 -25.90
CA LEU A 205 -0.89 8.16 -25.76
C LEU A 205 -0.21 8.77 -24.51
N ALA A 206 0.04 7.95 -23.48
CA ALA A 206 0.75 8.36 -22.27
C ALA A 206 2.26 8.58 -22.52
N VAL A 207 2.87 7.84 -23.44
CA VAL A 207 4.32 7.92 -23.74
C VAL A 207 4.67 9.09 -24.67
N GLU A 208 3.77 9.47 -25.58
CA GLU A 208 4.04 10.50 -26.59
C GLU A 208 3.73 11.94 -26.15
N GLY A 209 3.10 12.13 -24.99
CA GLY A 209 2.79 13.44 -24.41
C GLY A 209 1.60 14.15 -25.06
N ALA A 210 0.48 14.22 -24.34
CA ALA A 210 -0.70 15.05 -24.66
C ALA A 210 -1.26 14.94 -26.10
N ARG A 211 -1.08 13.80 -26.77
CA ARG A 211 -1.73 13.54 -28.07
C ARG A 211 -3.19 13.17 -27.85
N LEU A 212 -4.06 13.75 -28.67
CA LEU A 212 -5.48 13.38 -28.77
C LEU A 212 -5.63 11.87 -29.04
N PRO A 213 -6.59 11.17 -28.39
CA PRO A 213 -6.96 9.82 -28.77
C PRO A 213 -7.31 9.73 -30.25
N SER A 214 -7.09 8.57 -30.86
CA SER A 214 -7.47 8.36 -32.26
C SER A 214 -8.96 8.68 -32.46
N LEU A 215 -9.31 9.21 -33.64
CA LEU A 215 -10.70 9.52 -33.99
C LEU A 215 -11.66 8.34 -33.75
N SER A 216 -11.19 7.10 -33.92
CA SER A 216 -12.01 5.92 -33.62
C SER A 216 -12.43 5.86 -32.14
N ILE A 217 -11.47 6.08 -31.23
CA ILE A 217 -11.69 6.05 -29.77
C ILE A 217 -12.54 7.24 -29.33
N LEU A 218 -12.19 8.45 -29.76
CA LEU A 218 -12.92 9.65 -29.37
C LEU A 218 -14.35 9.65 -29.96
N GLY A 219 -14.52 9.25 -31.21
CA GLY A 219 -15.82 9.12 -31.85
C GLY A 219 -16.73 8.11 -31.15
N GLU A 220 -16.18 6.98 -30.69
CA GLU A 220 -16.92 5.99 -29.90
C GLU A 220 -17.32 6.52 -28.51
N ALA A 221 -16.42 7.20 -27.79
CA ALA A 221 -16.74 7.84 -26.53
C ALA A 221 -17.85 8.89 -26.66
N LEU A 222 -17.76 9.78 -27.66
CA LEU A 222 -18.77 10.80 -27.93
C LEU A 222 -20.11 10.19 -28.38
N TYR A 223 -20.08 9.09 -29.15
CA TYR A 223 -21.28 8.34 -29.54
C TYR A 223 -22.04 7.83 -28.31
N PHE A 224 -21.34 7.20 -27.37
CA PHE A 224 -21.95 6.71 -26.13
C PHE A 224 -22.42 7.84 -25.21
N ALA A 225 -21.65 8.93 -25.08
CA ALA A 225 -22.05 10.10 -24.31
C ALA A 225 -23.38 10.70 -24.84
N VAL A 226 -23.48 10.95 -26.15
CA VAL A 226 -24.71 11.44 -26.80
C VAL A 226 -25.88 10.47 -26.56
N ARG A 227 -25.64 9.15 -26.65
CA ARG A 227 -26.65 8.12 -26.40
C ARG A 227 -27.18 8.13 -24.96
N MET A 228 -26.29 8.26 -23.97
CA MET A 228 -26.63 8.38 -22.55
C MET A 228 -27.43 9.67 -22.29
N MET A 229 -26.95 10.81 -22.76
CA MET A 229 -27.62 12.11 -22.61
C MET A 229 -29.02 12.12 -23.24
N LEU A 230 -29.16 11.55 -24.45
CA LEU A 230 -30.45 11.38 -25.11
C LEU A 230 -31.41 10.50 -24.31
N SER A 231 -30.93 9.37 -23.81
CA SER A 231 -31.73 8.41 -23.04
C SER A 231 -32.20 8.99 -21.71
N ARG A 232 -31.30 9.63 -20.95
CA ARG A 232 -31.64 10.42 -19.74
C ARG A 232 -32.72 11.46 -20.05
N SER A 233 -32.56 12.22 -21.15
CA SER A 233 -33.53 13.25 -21.57
C SER A 233 -34.88 12.73 -22.10
N LEU A 234 -35.02 11.41 -22.23
CA LEU A 234 -36.23 10.70 -22.66
C LEU A 234 -36.96 10.01 -21.52
N SER A 235 -36.30 9.82 -20.38
CA SER A 235 -36.92 9.18 -19.23
C SER A 235 -37.88 10.12 -18.50
N LYS A 236 -38.79 9.50 -17.74
CA LYS A 236 -39.71 10.21 -16.84
C LYS A 236 -39.24 10.17 -15.39
N SER A 237 -38.14 9.48 -15.10
CA SER A 237 -37.48 9.49 -13.79
C SER A 237 -36.87 10.87 -13.55
N SER A 238 -37.33 11.55 -12.50
CA SER A 238 -36.98 12.94 -12.19
C SER A 238 -35.61 13.10 -11.52
N PHE A 239 -34.71 12.12 -11.63
CA PHE A 239 -33.49 12.04 -10.83
C PHE A 239 -32.31 12.86 -11.37
N LEU A 240 -32.29 13.17 -12.68
CA LEU A 240 -31.21 13.92 -13.31
C LEU A 240 -31.76 15.20 -13.94
N GLN A 241 -31.31 16.36 -13.44
CA GLN A 241 -31.67 17.66 -14.01
C GLN A 241 -30.74 17.99 -15.18
N SER A 242 -31.32 18.43 -16.30
CA SER A 242 -30.55 18.86 -17.48
C SER A 242 -30.08 20.31 -17.32
N PRO A 243 -28.82 20.66 -17.66
CA PRO A 243 -27.77 19.78 -18.20
C PRO A 243 -26.98 19.07 -17.09
N SER A 244 -26.94 17.74 -17.13
CA SER A 244 -26.07 16.91 -16.27
C SER A 244 -24.88 16.39 -17.10
N PRO A 245 -23.62 16.53 -16.65
CA PRO A 245 -22.47 15.93 -17.34
C PRO A 245 -22.59 14.41 -17.46
N VAL A 246 -22.04 13.86 -18.54
CA VAL A 246 -21.79 12.41 -18.70
C VAL A 246 -20.30 12.18 -18.68
N PHE A 247 -19.87 11.19 -17.89
CA PHE A 247 -18.50 10.71 -17.85
C PHE A 247 -18.40 9.40 -18.63
N VAL A 248 -17.39 9.33 -19.50
CA VAL A 248 -17.00 8.13 -20.24
C VAL A 248 -15.52 7.89 -19.93
N LEU A 249 -15.20 6.73 -19.38
CA LEU A 249 -13.84 6.33 -19.04
C LEU A 249 -13.23 5.61 -20.24
N LEU A 250 -11.97 5.89 -20.55
CA LEU A 250 -11.15 5.08 -21.46
C LEU A 250 -10.24 4.21 -20.59
N VAL A 251 -10.21 2.89 -20.81
CA VAL A 251 -9.46 1.97 -19.94
C VAL A 251 -8.75 0.88 -20.76
N ASP A 252 -7.51 0.55 -20.39
CA ASP A 252 -6.82 -0.67 -20.82
C ASP A 252 -6.25 -1.48 -19.64
N SER A 253 -5.37 -2.44 -19.94
CA SER A 253 -4.72 -3.31 -18.97
C SER A 253 -3.75 -2.61 -17.99
N GLN A 254 -3.41 -1.34 -18.21
CA GLN A 254 -2.43 -0.57 -17.42
C GLN A 254 -2.85 0.89 -17.14
N TYR A 255 -3.59 1.52 -18.04
CA TYR A 255 -3.90 2.95 -18.04
C TYR A 255 -5.41 3.23 -18.09
N ALA A 256 -5.80 4.44 -17.67
CA ALA A 256 -7.12 4.98 -17.92
C ALA A 256 -7.10 6.51 -18.07
N GLY A 257 -8.17 7.05 -18.62
CA GLY A 257 -8.46 8.48 -18.68
C GLY A 257 -9.97 8.75 -18.69
N VAL A 258 -10.36 10.00 -18.49
CA VAL A 258 -11.75 10.44 -18.31
C VAL A 258 -12.12 11.44 -19.40
N ILE A 259 -13.21 11.16 -20.12
CA ILE A 259 -13.88 12.13 -20.99
C ILE A 259 -15.18 12.56 -20.32
N LYS A 260 -15.27 13.86 -19.99
CA LYS A 260 -16.49 14.50 -19.50
C LYS A 260 -17.13 15.27 -20.65
N VAL A 261 -18.39 14.96 -20.95
CA VAL A 261 -19.22 15.64 -21.95
C VAL A 261 -20.42 16.28 -21.26
N GLU A 262 -20.60 17.58 -21.43
CA GLU A 262 -21.74 18.33 -20.89
C GLU A 262 -22.38 19.21 -21.97
N GLY A 263 -23.67 19.50 -21.86
CA GLY A 263 -24.38 20.26 -22.88
C GLY A 263 -25.89 20.19 -22.77
N ASP A 264 -26.58 21.15 -23.37
CA ASP A 264 -28.03 21.19 -23.37
C ASP A 264 -28.61 20.36 -24.53
N VAL A 265 -29.05 19.13 -24.21
CA VAL A 265 -29.74 18.21 -25.13
C VAL A 265 -31.03 18.81 -25.71
N SER A 266 -31.59 19.87 -25.10
CA SER A 266 -32.72 20.59 -25.67
C SER A 266 -32.36 21.31 -26.99
N LYS A 267 -31.08 21.67 -27.19
CA LYS A 267 -30.59 22.32 -28.41
C LYS A 267 -30.34 21.36 -29.57
N LEU A 268 -30.38 20.05 -29.34
CA LEU A 268 -30.24 19.04 -30.40
C LEU A 268 -31.39 19.17 -31.41
N LYS A 269 -31.04 19.43 -32.68
CA LYS A 269 -31.99 19.44 -33.80
C LYS A 269 -32.41 18.00 -34.08
N LEU A 270 -33.67 17.65 -33.85
CA LEU A 270 -34.16 16.27 -34.00
C LEU A 270 -34.51 15.94 -35.46
N ASN A 271 -33.54 16.02 -36.38
CA ASN A 271 -33.76 15.56 -37.76
C ASN A 271 -33.71 14.03 -37.83
N VAL A 272 -34.88 13.41 -37.73
CA VAL A 272 -35.08 11.96 -37.81
C VAL A 272 -34.54 11.33 -39.13
N ASN A 273 -34.35 12.13 -40.18
CA ASN A 273 -33.80 11.66 -41.46
C ASN A 273 -32.27 11.84 -41.58
N ASN A 274 -31.65 12.67 -40.74
CA ASN A 274 -30.18 12.75 -40.63
C ASN A 274 -29.75 12.87 -39.16
N VAL A 275 -29.83 11.76 -38.45
CA VAL A 275 -29.55 11.70 -37.00
C VAL A 275 -28.07 11.89 -36.68
N TYR A 276 -27.18 11.48 -37.58
CA TYR A 276 -25.73 11.56 -37.36
C TYR A 276 -25.22 13.00 -37.52
N GLU A 277 -25.49 13.66 -38.66
CA GLU A 277 -25.20 15.10 -38.85
C GLU A 277 -25.77 15.95 -37.71
N SER A 278 -27.01 15.68 -37.29
CA SER A 278 -27.66 16.40 -36.19
C SER A 278 -26.92 16.25 -34.85
N ALA A 279 -26.43 15.05 -34.54
CA ALA A 279 -25.67 14.78 -33.33
C ALA A 279 -24.27 15.41 -33.40
N THR A 280 -23.60 15.31 -34.55
CA THR A 280 -22.30 15.95 -34.81
C THR A 280 -22.40 17.47 -34.67
N GLU A 281 -23.39 18.13 -35.29
CA GLU A 281 -23.65 19.57 -35.16
C GLU A 281 -23.91 19.99 -33.70
N TRP A 282 -24.58 19.15 -32.91
CA TRP A 282 -24.77 19.41 -31.48
C TRP A 282 -23.47 19.28 -30.69
N ILE A 283 -22.60 18.31 -31.02
CA ILE A 283 -21.25 18.22 -30.45
C ILE A 283 -20.44 19.49 -30.74
N LYS A 284 -20.36 19.90 -32.03
CA LYS A 284 -19.55 21.05 -32.46
C LYS A 284 -19.95 22.39 -31.83
N HIS A 285 -21.24 22.58 -31.53
CA HIS A 285 -21.78 23.91 -31.20
C HIS A 285 -22.55 24.00 -29.88
N HIS A 286 -22.90 22.87 -29.25
CA HIS A 286 -23.81 22.83 -28.11
C HIS A 286 -23.35 21.87 -26.97
N SER A 287 -22.18 21.24 -27.10
CA SER A 287 -21.49 20.52 -26.02
C SER A 287 -20.17 21.20 -25.62
N ASN A 288 -19.78 20.99 -24.37
CA ASN A 288 -18.42 21.18 -23.89
C ASN A 288 -17.80 19.80 -23.63
N ILE A 289 -16.55 19.62 -24.04
CA ILE A 289 -15.80 18.36 -23.93
C ILE A 289 -14.49 18.65 -23.23
N SER A 290 -14.29 17.97 -22.10
CA SER A 290 -13.07 18.04 -21.29
C SER A 290 -12.51 16.63 -21.11
N MET A 291 -11.19 16.47 -21.19
CA MET A 291 -10.51 15.18 -21.23
C MET A 291 -9.29 15.20 -20.30
N SER A 292 -9.16 14.19 -19.45
CA SER A 292 -8.00 14.07 -18.57
C SER A 292 -6.80 13.46 -19.29
N PRO A 293 -5.57 13.62 -18.77
CA PRO A 293 -4.43 12.81 -19.19
C PRO A 293 -4.74 11.31 -19.05
N ILE A 294 -4.07 10.49 -19.87
CA ILE A 294 -4.16 9.03 -19.78
C ILE A 294 -3.05 8.57 -18.84
N ASP A 295 -3.45 8.27 -17.60
CA ASP A 295 -2.57 7.96 -16.49
C ASP A 295 -2.62 6.48 -16.13
N ARG A 296 -1.56 6.00 -15.47
CA ARG A 296 -1.49 4.61 -15.01
C ARG A 296 -2.50 4.38 -13.88
N ILE A 297 -3.26 3.28 -13.97
CA ILE A 297 -4.20 2.86 -12.90
C ILE A 297 -3.85 1.50 -12.29
N TRP A 298 -3.11 0.65 -13.01
CA TRP A 298 -2.66 -0.65 -12.52
C TRP A 298 -1.14 -0.66 -12.38
N ASN A 299 -0.63 -0.98 -11.19
CA ASN A 299 0.81 -1.10 -10.96
C ASN A 299 1.42 -2.27 -11.77
N LYS A 300 2.74 -2.49 -11.71
CA LYS A 300 3.41 -3.53 -12.52
C LYS A 300 2.98 -4.97 -12.21
N LEU A 301 2.22 -5.20 -11.14
CA LEU A 301 1.66 -6.49 -10.74
C LEU A 301 0.15 -6.60 -11.07
N GLY A 302 -0.44 -5.57 -11.69
CA GLY A 302 -1.86 -5.49 -11.95
C GLY A 302 -2.70 -4.96 -10.78
N ASN A 303 -2.08 -4.47 -9.69
CA ASN A 303 -2.84 -3.92 -8.56
C ASN A 303 -3.27 -2.47 -8.81
N ALA A 304 -4.55 -2.18 -8.63
CA ALA A 304 -5.04 -0.80 -8.56
C ALA A 304 -4.47 -0.12 -7.32
N ASN A 305 -3.68 0.94 -7.52
CA ASN A 305 -3.28 1.82 -6.43
C ASN A 305 -4.27 2.99 -6.40
N TRP A 306 -5.13 3.05 -5.37
CA TRP A 306 -6.24 4.00 -5.33
C TRP A 306 -5.80 5.47 -5.23
N GLY A 307 -4.55 5.73 -4.81
CA GLY A 307 -3.92 7.06 -4.83
C GLY A 307 -3.09 7.38 -6.08
N ASP A 308 -3.01 6.49 -7.09
CA ASP A 308 -2.42 6.87 -8.39
C ASP A 308 -3.33 7.90 -9.07
N ILE A 309 -2.75 8.91 -9.72
CA ILE A 309 -3.49 10.03 -10.34
C ILE A 309 -4.59 9.54 -11.30
N GLY A 310 -4.34 8.50 -12.10
CA GLY A 310 -5.34 7.94 -13.00
C GLY A 310 -6.50 7.25 -12.24
N ALA A 311 -6.20 6.56 -11.13
CA ALA A 311 -7.23 5.93 -10.32
C ALA A 311 -8.09 6.99 -9.62
N LEU A 312 -7.47 8.07 -9.12
CA LEU A 312 -8.16 9.22 -8.53
C LEU A 312 -9.06 9.93 -9.55
N GLN A 313 -8.60 10.18 -10.79
CA GLN A 313 -9.43 10.76 -11.85
C GLN A 313 -10.69 9.92 -12.12
N VAL A 314 -10.54 8.59 -12.23
CA VAL A 314 -11.67 7.68 -12.44
C VAL A 314 -12.60 7.67 -11.23
N LEU A 315 -12.09 7.53 -10.00
CA LEU A 315 -12.88 7.58 -8.77
C LEU A 315 -13.64 8.91 -8.62
N PHE A 316 -13.04 10.03 -9.02
CA PHE A 316 -13.66 11.34 -8.92
C PHE A 316 -14.77 11.53 -9.98
N ALA A 317 -14.60 10.97 -11.18
CA ALA A 317 -15.66 10.85 -12.18
C ALA A 317 -16.83 9.98 -11.69
N THR A 318 -16.55 8.85 -11.04
CA THR A 318 -17.57 8.02 -10.39
C THR A 318 -18.26 8.77 -9.25
N TYR A 319 -17.52 9.48 -8.39
CA TYR A 319 -18.08 10.30 -7.30
C TYR A 319 -19.04 11.38 -7.83
N HIS A 320 -18.63 12.14 -8.85
CA HIS A 320 -19.50 13.13 -9.48
C HIS A 320 -20.70 12.49 -10.19
N SER A 321 -20.57 11.28 -10.73
CA SER A 321 -21.68 10.52 -11.32
C SER A 321 -22.70 10.08 -10.27
N ILE A 322 -22.26 9.68 -9.07
CA ILE A 322 -23.15 9.39 -7.93
C ILE A 322 -23.82 10.68 -7.44
N LEU A 323 -23.04 11.76 -7.25
CA LEU A 323 -23.51 13.07 -6.77
C LEU A 323 -24.66 13.64 -7.62
N GLN A 324 -24.58 13.52 -8.95
CA GLN A 324 -25.64 13.95 -9.87
C GLN A 324 -26.98 13.27 -9.61
N LEU A 325 -26.97 12.00 -9.17
CA LEU A 325 -28.16 11.15 -9.06
C LEU A 325 -28.68 11.06 -7.62
N ALA A 326 -27.79 10.86 -6.66
CA ALA A 326 -28.12 10.70 -5.25
C ALA A 326 -28.28 12.04 -4.51
N GLY A 327 -27.83 13.14 -5.11
CA GLY A 327 -27.73 14.44 -4.45
C GLY A 327 -26.53 14.51 -3.51
N MET A 328 -26.47 15.57 -2.70
CA MET A 328 -25.34 15.81 -1.78
C MET A 328 -25.07 14.61 -0.87
N PRO A 329 -23.80 14.24 -0.63
CA PRO A 329 -23.42 13.18 0.28
C PRO A 329 -23.75 13.54 1.74
N LYS A 330 -23.77 12.54 2.63
CA LYS A 330 -23.93 12.75 4.08
C LYS A 330 -22.65 13.27 4.73
N GLN A 331 -21.49 13.00 4.13
CA GLN A 331 -20.18 13.55 4.49
C GLN A 331 -19.58 14.20 3.24
N SER A 332 -19.11 15.45 3.32
CA SER A 332 -18.39 16.08 2.22
C SER A 332 -16.93 15.58 2.12
N ILE A 333 -16.23 15.96 1.04
CA ILE A 333 -14.79 15.70 0.90
C ILE A 333 -14.03 16.37 2.04
N GLU A 334 -14.41 17.58 2.42
CA GLU A 334 -13.85 18.33 3.54
C GLU A 334 -14.16 17.68 4.89
N ASP A 335 -15.35 17.13 5.09
CA ASP A 335 -15.70 16.41 6.34
C ASP A 335 -14.85 15.15 6.51
N LEU A 336 -14.71 14.35 5.45
CA LEU A 336 -13.86 13.15 5.43
C LEU A 336 -12.38 13.52 5.61
N ALA A 337 -11.90 14.57 4.94
CA ALA A 337 -10.55 15.10 5.13
C ALA A 337 -10.30 15.59 6.57
N ALA A 338 -11.29 16.22 7.21
CA ALA A 338 -11.15 16.67 8.61
C ALA A 338 -11.09 15.49 9.60
N ASP A 339 -11.85 14.40 9.35
CA ASP A 339 -11.84 13.19 10.17
C ASP A 339 -10.78 12.15 9.73
N HIS A 340 -9.88 12.53 8.82
CA HIS A 340 -8.84 11.65 8.25
C HIS A 340 -8.05 10.91 9.35
N SER A 341 -7.50 11.63 10.34
CA SER A 341 -6.67 11.02 11.38
C SER A 341 -7.45 10.03 12.25
N SER A 342 -8.71 10.34 12.58
CA SER A 342 -9.58 9.44 13.35
C SER A 342 -9.90 8.17 12.57
N ARG A 343 -10.23 8.29 11.27
CA ARG A 343 -10.52 7.15 10.39
C ARG A 343 -9.27 6.29 10.17
N LEU A 344 -8.10 6.89 10.00
CA LEU A 344 -6.84 6.17 9.88
C LEU A 344 -6.49 5.41 11.18
N GLN A 345 -6.73 6.01 12.34
CA GLN A 345 -6.63 5.33 13.64
C GLN A 345 -7.67 4.21 13.78
N ALA A 346 -8.92 4.45 13.40
CA ALA A 346 -9.98 3.44 13.39
C ALA A 346 -9.63 2.26 12.48
N ARG A 347 -9.03 2.48 11.30
CA ARG A 347 -8.53 1.40 10.43
C ARG A 347 -7.33 0.65 11.01
N ARG A 348 -6.41 1.34 11.69
CA ARG A 348 -5.31 0.70 12.43
C ARG A 348 -5.87 -0.19 13.54
N MET A 349 -6.89 0.28 14.27
CA MET A 349 -7.60 -0.50 15.28
C MET A 349 -8.45 -1.63 14.68
N GLU A 350 -9.18 -1.44 13.59
CA GLU A 350 -9.94 -2.51 12.92
C GLU A 350 -9.05 -3.64 12.44
N ARG A 351 -7.86 -3.32 11.91
CA ARG A 351 -6.85 -4.34 11.55
C ARG A 351 -6.35 -5.11 12.78
N GLN A 352 -6.27 -4.45 13.95
CA GLN A 352 -5.95 -5.11 15.23
C GLN A 352 -7.15 -5.88 15.82
N PHE A 353 -8.39 -5.42 15.62
CA PHE A 353 -9.62 -6.03 16.15
C PHE A 353 -10.13 -7.20 15.28
N ALA A 354 -9.88 -7.19 13.97
CA ALA A 354 -10.14 -8.33 13.10
C ALA A 354 -9.36 -9.58 13.55
N ASP A 355 -8.14 -9.38 14.07
CA ASP A 355 -7.33 -10.44 14.69
C ASP A 355 -7.85 -10.86 16.09
N THR A 356 -8.75 -10.08 16.71
CA THR A 356 -9.28 -10.35 18.07
C THR A 356 -10.68 -10.98 18.06
N THR A 357 -11.50 -10.79 17.02
CA THR A 357 -12.92 -11.21 17.02
C THR A 357 -13.38 -11.98 15.78
N VAL A 358 -12.84 -13.19 15.54
CA VAL A 358 -13.49 -14.18 14.65
C VAL A 358 -13.57 -15.55 15.32
N ASN A 359 -14.72 -15.83 15.93
CA ASN A 359 -15.15 -17.18 16.30
C ASN A 359 -16.51 -17.43 15.65
N GLY A 360 -16.55 -18.17 14.53
CA GLY A 360 -17.80 -18.66 13.92
C GLY A 360 -18.09 -18.25 12.47
N HIS A 361 -17.71 -19.11 11.53
CA HIS A 361 -18.31 -19.32 10.20
C HIS A 361 -18.61 -18.10 9.29
N SER A 362 -17.71 -17.85 8.33
CA SER A 362 -17.99 -18.21 6.92
C SER A 362 -16.74 -18.12 6.04
N LEU A 363 -16.67 -18.97 5.03
CA LEU A 363 -15.56 -19.11 4.07
C LEU A 363 -15.14 -17.77 3.43
N HIS A 364 -13.83 -17.52 3.31
CA HIS A 364 -13.09 -17.68 2.04
C HIS A 364 -11.57 -17.49 2.25
N GLN A 365 -10.81 -18.54 1.94
CA GLN A 365 -9.38 -18.66 2.17
C GLN A 365 -8.61 -18.11 0.95
N TYR A 366 -7.90 -16.98 1.09
CA TYR A 366 -6.94 -16.53 0.08
C TYR A 366 -5.58 -17.20 0.30
N GLN A 367 -5.32 -18.27 -0.44
CA GLN A 367 -4.01 -18.90 -0.50
C GLN A 367 -3.01 -17.97 -1.22
N GLN A 368 -1.92 -17.58 -0.55
CA GLN A 368 -0.70 -17.15 -1.26
C GLN A 368 0.06 -18.40 -1.72
N GLY A 369 -0.17 -18.82 -2.96
CA GLY A 369 0.49 -19.98 -3.55
C GLY A 369 1.91 -19.67 -4.06
N HIS A 370 2.93 -20.12 -3.34
CA HIS A 370 4.21 -20.48 -3.97
C HIS A 370 4.07 -21.87 -4.63
N VAL A 371 4.26 -21.93 -5.95
CA VAL A 371 4.31 -23.14 -6.80
C VAL A 371 5.64 -23.89 -6.55
N SER A 372 5.76 -25.22 -6.40
CA SER A 372 4.86 -26.41 -6.32
C SER A 372 5.74 -27.63 -5.88
N PRO A 373 5.28 -28.91 -5.75
CA PRO A 373 4.00 -29.54 -6.14
C PRO A 373 3.30 -30.46 -5.11
N GLU A 374 2.08 -30.90 -5.46
CA GLU A 374 1.49 -32.23 -5.19
C GLU A 374 1.54 -32.81 -3.75
N ILE A 375 0.43 -32.69 -3.00
CA ILE A 375 -0.27 -33.78 -2.30
C ILE A 375 -1.62 -33.30 -1.72
N VAL A 376 -2.57 -34.22 -1.66
CA VAL A 376 -4.00 -34.10 -1.31
C VAL A 376 -4.27 -33.46 0.06
N GLU A 377 -5.21 -32.52 0.12
CA GLU A 377 -5.82 -32.03 1.38
C GLU A 377 -6.63 -33.14 2.07
N VAL A 378 -6.30 -33.45 3.32
CA VAL A 378 -7.13 -34.28 4.21
C VAL A 378 -7.63 -33.38 5.35
N LEU A 379 -8.95 -33.26 5.46
CA LEU A 379 -9.60 -32.64 6.62
C LEU A 379 -9.23 -33.43 7.89
N ASP A 380 -8.88 -32.73 8.98
CA ASP A 380 -8.93 -33.32 10.31
C ASP A 380 -9.48 -32.33 11.35
N GLU A 381 -10.07 -32.87 12.42
CA GLU A 381 -11.03 -32.18 13.27
C GLU A 381 -10.42 -31.41 14.46
N SER A 382 -11.20 -30.46 14.96
CA SER A 382 -10.86 -29.52 16.02
C SER A 382 -10.40 -30.14 17.34
N ASN A 383 -9.43 -29.50 18.01
CA ASN A 383 -9.38 -29.46 19.47
C ASN A 383 -8.94 -28.07 19.96
N ARG A 384 -9.81 -27.40 20.74
CA ARG A 384 -9.50 -26.13 21.41
C ARG A 384 -8.48 -26.37 22.53
N ARG A 385 -7.41 -25.56 22.57
CA ARG A 385 -6.57 -25.37 23.77
C ARG A 385 -6.62 -23.91 24.21
N GLU A 386 -6.50 -23.70 25.50
CA GLU A 386 -6.66 -22.41 26.17
C GLU A 386 -5.40 -21.53 26.00
N ASN A 387 -5.60 -20.21 26.01
CA ASN A 387 -4.51 -19.23 25.87
C ASN A 387 -3.51 -19.38 27.04
N ALA A 388 -2.26 -19.68 26.73
CA ALA A 388 -1.16 -19.66 27.69
C ALA A 388 -0.41 -18.32 27.62
N GLU A 389 -0.03 -17.76 28.77
CA GLU A 389 0.86 -16.59 28.82
C GLU A 389 2.26 -16.95 28.27
N PRO A 390 2.97 -16.00 27.62
CA PRO A 390 4.31 -16.24 27.11
C PRO A 390 5.28 -16.51 28.26
N MET A 391 5.67 -17.78 28.39
CA MET A 391 6.57 -18.28 29.42
C MET A 391 7.94 -17.59 29.28
N LYS A 392 8.50 -17.06 30.39
CA LYS A 392 9.84 -16.46 30.40
C LYS A 392 10.82 -17.37 31.14
N LEU A 393 12.07 -17.42 30.69
CA LEU A 393 13.12 -18.19 31.35
C LEU A 393 13.65 -17.43 32.56
N GLU A 394 13.77 -18.11 33.71
CA GLU A 394 14.21 -17.52 34.97
C GLU A 394 15.74 -17.54 35.11
N ILE A 395 16.29 -16.60 35.88
CA ILE A 395 17.71 -16.57 36.25
C ILE A 395 18.05 -17.83 37.06
N GLY A 396 19.16 -18.50 36.72
CA GLY A 396 19.55 -19.81 37.25
C GLY A 396 19.05 -21.01 36.43
N SER A 397 18.28 -20.79 35.35
CA SER A 397 17.88 -21.87 34.44
C SER A 397 19.07 -22.35 33.59
N VAL A 398 19.25 -23.66 33.48
CA VAL A 398 20.27 -24.29 32.61
C VAL A 398 19.64 -24.72 31.28
N LEU A 399 20.11 -24.13 30.18
CA LEU A 399 19.72 -24.42 28.81
C LEU A 399 20.70 -25.39 28.15
N TRP A 400 20.16 -26.42 27.50
CA TRP A 400 20.93 -27.46 26.82
C TRP A 400 20.83 -27.25 25.31
N LEU A 401 21.87 -26.70 24.69
CA LEU A 401 21.90 -26.41 23.26
C LEU A 401 22.40 -27.62 22.47
N GLU A 402 21.58 -28.10 21.54
CA GLU A 402 22.00 -29.04 20.51
C GLU A 402 22.46 -28.26 19.26
N ASP A 403 23.78 -28.11 19.10
CA ASP A 403 24.42 -27.60 17.87
C ASP A 403 24.86 -28.80 17.01
N SER A 404 24.88 -28.59 15.70
CA SER A 404 25.31 -29.49 14.63
C SER A 404 26.61 -30.29 14.85
N ASN A 405 27.49 -29.84 15.76
CA ASN A 405 28.77 -30.50 16.07
C ASN A 405 28.98 -30.84 17.56
N SER A 406 28.11 -30.39 18.49
CA SER A 406 28.29 -30.59 19.94
C SER A 406 27.05 -30.20 20.74
N GLN A 407 26.76 -30.94 21.82
CA GLN A 407 25.85 -30.49 22.87
C GLN A 407 26.62 -29.57 23.85
N LYS A 408 26.03 -28.45 24.27
CA LYS A 408 26.64 -27.48 25.20
C LYS A 408 25.61 -26.90 26.16
N ASP A 409 26.06 -26.67 27.39
CA ASP A 409 25.18 -26.24 28.48
C ASP A 409 25.47 -24.78 28.88
N TYR A 410 24.40 -24.00 29.06
CA TYR A 410 24.47 -22.58 29.39
C TYR A 410 23.55 -22.24 30.57
N GLU A 411 24.08 -21.59 31.61
CA GLU A 411 23.32 -21.14 32.78
C GLU A 411 22.98 -19.65 32.66
N ILE A 412 21.68 -19.31 32.67
CA ILE A 412 21.19 -17.93 32.55
C ILE A 412 21.52 -17.14 33.83
N SER A 413 22.22 -16.02 33.69
CA SER A 413 22.60 -15.15 34.80
C SER A 413 21.88 -13.80 34.84
N GLU A 414 21.59 -13.21 33.68
CA GLU A 414 20.81 -11.98 33.58
C GLU A 414 19.83 -12.04 32.39
N ILE A 415 18.74 -11.29 32.49
CA ILE A 415 17.77 -11.08 31.41
C ILE A 415 17.85 -9.60 31.03
N ARG A 416 18.03 -9.29 29.75
CA ARG A 416 18.07 -7.93 29.21
C ARG A 416 17.14 -7.78 28.02
N CYS A 417 16.78 -6.55 27.69
CA CYS A 417 15.96 -6.22 26.54
C CYS A 417 16.61 -5.04 25.82
N ASP A 418 16.85 -5.17 24.52
CA ASP A 418 17.40 -4.07 23.71
C ASP A 418 16.33 -3.04 23.32
N GLY A 419 15.06 -3.41 23.42
CA GLY A 419 13.89 -2.58 23.08
C GLY A 419 12.89 -3.32 22.20
N GLU A 420 13.36 -4.26 21.37
CA GLU A 420 12.52 -5.08 20.49
C GLU A 420 12.70 -6.59 20.72
N LEU A 421 13.88 -7.03 21.19
CA LEU A 421 14.19 -8.41 21.52
C LEU A 421 14.63 -8.55 22.99
N THR A 422 14.16 -9.60 23.64
CA THR A 422 14.70 -10.05 24.93
C THR A 422 15.89 -10.97 24.67
N TYR A 423 17.04 -10.64 25.24
CA TYR A 423 18.25 -11.44 25.16
C TYR A 423 18.78 -11.76 26.57
N TYR A 424 19.37 -12.94 26.70
CA TYR A 424 19.81 -13.49 27.98
C TYR A 424 21.33 -13.42 28.05
N ILE A 425 21.88 -13.05 29.20
CA ILE A 425 23.29 -13.27 29.48
C ILE A 425 23.39 -14.61 30.17
N ALA A 426 24.29 -15.47 29.68
CA ALA A 426 24.54 -16.77 30.27
C ALA A 426 26.04 -17.07 30.35
N PHE A 427 26.39 -18.01 31.22
CA PHE A 427 27.72 -18.61 31.32
C PHE A 427 27.72 -19.99 30.67
N SER A 428 28.80 -20.37 29.99
CA SER A 428 28.98 -21.76 29.58
C SER A 428 29.43 -22.59 30.78
N ILE A 429 28.81 -23.77 31.02
CA ILE A 429 29.21 -24.63 32.15
C ILE A 429 30.67 -25.10 32.01
N ASP A 430 31.14 -25.29 30.77
CA ASP A 430 32.53 -25.67 30.47
C ASP A 430 33.54 -24.53 30.66
N ASP A 431 33.10 -23.27 30.60
CA ASP A 431 33.92 -22.06 30.77
C ASP A 431 33.12 -20.95 31.49
N PRO A 432 32.92 -21.07 32.83
CA PRO A 432 32.16 -20.10 33.59
C PRO A 432 32.84 -18.73 33.71
N GLY A 433 34.10 -18.60 33.24
CA GLY A 433 34.82 -17.32 33.20
C GLY A 433 34.34 -16.37 32.09
N ARG A 434 33.50 -16.85 31.16
CA ARG A 434 33.09 -16.08 29.97
C ARG A 434 31.58 -15.95 29.84
N SER A 435 31.08 -14.72 30.01
CA SER A 435 29.70 -14.37 29.70
C SER A 435 29.44 -14.37 28.18
N LEU A 436 28.23 -14.79 27.79
CA LEU A 436 27.76 -14.91 26.42
C LEU A 436 26.35 -14.29 26.28
N CYS A 437 26.04 -13.72 25.12
CA CYS A 437 24.70 -13.23 24.77
C CYS A 437 23.93 -14.33 24.03
N LEU A 438 22.78 -14.73 24.59
CA LEU A 438 21.87 -15.74 24.06
C LEU A 438 20.59 -15.06 23.57
N TYR A 439 20.30 -15.19 22.28
CA TYR A 439 19.02 -14.81 21.70
C TYR A 439 18.19 -16.08 21.50
N ILE A 440 16.95 -16.06 21.98
CA ILE A 440 16.04 -17.21 22.00
C ILE A 440 14.80 -16.79 21.20
N GLY A 441 14.51 -17.49 20.11
CA GLY A 441 13.27 -17.26 19.35
C GLY A 441 12.09 -17.96 20.02
N SER A 442 10.90 -17.89 19.44
CA SER A 442 9.74 -18.61 19.96
C SER A 442 9.68 -20.06 19.43
N HIS A 443 8.96 -20.95 20.11
CA HIS A 443 8.89 -22.35 19.71
C HIS A 443 8.06 -22.52 18.41
N PRO A 444 8.49 -23.31 17.39
CA PRO A 444 7.74 -23.46 16.14
C PRO A 444 6.28 -23.92 16.24
N SER A 445 5.86 -24.56 17.34
CA SER A 445 4.44 -24.92 17.59
C SER A 445 3.67 -23.92 18.47
N GLN A 446 4.28 -22.80 18.86
CA GLN A 446 3.63 -21.66 19.52
C GLN A 446 3.35 -20.51 18.53
N VAL A 447 3.61 -20.75 17.24
CA VAL A 447 3.60 -19.75 16.14
C VAL A 447 2.19 -19.27 15.72
N GLU A 448 1.12 -19.74 16.39
CA GLU A 448 -0.24 -19.23 16.19
C GLU A 448 -0.85 -18.72 17.52
N PRO A 449 -1.42 -17.49 17.61
CA PRO A 449 -1.47 -16.40 16.64
C PRO A 449 -0.78 -15.11 17.13
N ALA A 450 0.24 -15.18 17.98
CA ALA A 450 0.96 -14.00 18.45
C ALA A 450 1.99 -13.50 17.43
N TRP A 451 1.72 -12.34 16.81
CA TRP A 451 2.64 -11.67 15.85
C TRP A 451 4.05 -11.43 16.41
N GLU A 452 4.15 -11.17 17.72
CA GLU A 452 5.42 -10.96 18.43
C GLU A 452 6.32 -12.21 18.38
N ASP A 453 5.74 -13.40 18.60
CA ASP A 453 6.46 -14.67 18.60
C ASP A 453 7.03 -15.04 17.22
N MET A 454 6.31 -14.69 16.15
CA MET A 454 6.82 -14.84 14.78
C MET A 454 8.00 -13.91 14.51
N ASN A 455 7.96 -12.66 14.99
CA ASN A 455 9.06 -11.72 14.80
C ASN A 455 10.32 -12.21 15.56
N LEU A 456 10.19 -12.61 16.82
CA LEU A 456 11.28 -13.18 17.62
C LEU A 456 11.92 -14.41 16.95
N TRP A 457 11.12 -15.36 16.46
CA TRP A 457 11.63 -16.51 15.71
C TRP A 457 12.38 -16.10 14.44
N TYR A 458 11.78 -15.20 13.64
CA TYR A 458 12.35 -14.76 12.37
C TYR A 458 13.68 -14.01 12.55
N GLN A 459 13.75 -13.09 13.53
CA GLN A 459 14.96 -12.32 13.82
C GLN A 459 16.13 -13.20 14.24
N VAL A 460 15.90 -14.15 15.15
CA VAL A 460 16.95 -15.08 15.60
C VAL A 460 17.45 -15.95 14.45
N GLN A 461 16.56 -16.41 13.57
CA GLN A 461 16.96 -17.15 12.35
C GLN A 461 17.73 -16.27 11.34
N ARG A 462 17.26 -15.05 11.06
CA ARG A 462 17.95 -14.09 10.16
C ARG A 462 19.33 -13.73 10.67
N GLN A 463 19.45 -13.37 11.94
CA GLN A 463 20.74 -13.03 12.56
C GLN A 463 21.68 -14.24 12.56
N THR A 464 21.16 -15.45 12.80
CA THR A 464 21.95 -16.70 12.66
C THR A 464 22.45 -16.89 11.22
N LYS A 465 21.60 -16.69 10.20
CA LYS A 465 22.01 -16.74 8.77
C LYS A 465 23.12 -15.73 8.48
N VAL A 466 22.93 -14.46 8.87
CA VAL A 466 23.87 -13.36 8.60
C VAL A 466 25.23 -13.63 9.27
N LEU A 467 25.26 -13.94 10.56
CA LEU A 467 26.52 -14.21 11.28
C LEU A 467 27.21 -15.49 10.79
N THR A 468 26.45 -16.49 10.34
CA THR A 468 27.00 -17.69 9.68
C THR A 468 27.66 -17.34 8.35
N VAL A 469 27.03 -16.50 7.51
CA VAL A 469 27.61 -16.01 6.25
C VAL A 469 28.87 -15.18 6.50
N MET A 470 28.86 -14.30 7.52
CA MET A 470 30.06 -13.53 7.91
C MET A 470 31.22 -14.46 8.33
N LYS A 471 30.93 -15.48 9.14
CA LYS A 471 31.90 -16.49 9.61
C LYS A 471 32.44 -17.33 8.44
N GLN A 472 31.58 -17.74 7.50
CA GLN A 472 31.97 -18.47 6.29
C GLN A 472 32.83 -17.64 5.33
N LYS A 473 32.54 -16.33 5.20
CA LYS A 473 33.36 -15.37 4.43
C LYS A 473 34.65 -14.96 5.16
N GLY A 474 34.91 -15.47 6.36
CA GLY A 474 36.14 -15.19 7.11
C GLY A 474 36.23 -13.76 7.66
N LEU A 475 35.08 -13.08 7.87
CA LEU A 475 35.06 -11.74 8.43
C LEU A 475 35.50 -11.76 9.90
N LEU A 476 36.67 -11.19 10.18
CA LEU A 476 37.25 -11.11 11.51
C LEU A 476 37.46 -9.64 11.89
N SER A 477 36.58 -9.11 12.73
CA SER A 477 36.70 -7.79 13.33
C SER A 477 36.26 -7.87 14.79
N LYS A 478 37.01 -7.24 15.70
CA LYS A 478 36.63 -7.17 17.13
C LYS A 478 35.39 -6.31 17.37
N TYR A 479 34.96 -5.53 16.37
CA TYR A 479 33.78 -4.66 16.41
C TYR A 479 32.51 -5.33 15.86
N LEU A 480 32.62 -6.61 15.44
CA LEU A 480 31.51 -7.46 15.03
C LEU A 480 31.25 -8.55 16.09
N PRO A 481 30.00 -8.95 16.34
CA PRO A 481 29.67 -10.06 17.23
C PRO A 481 30.13 -11.39 16.61
N GLN A 482 30.77 -12.23 17.41
CA GLN A 482 31.24 -13.55 16.99
C GLN A 482 30.19 -14.62 17.31
N LEU A 483 29.79 -15.40 16.30
CA LEU A 483 28.94 -16.58 16.45
C LEU A 483 29.69 -17.72 17.14
N ILE A 484 29.29 -18.03 18.38
CA ILE A 484 29.88 -19.08 19.23
C ILE A 484 29.18 -20.42 19.00
N ALA A 485 27.85 -20.43 19.00
CA ALA A 485 27.03 -21.60 18.73
C ALA A 485 25.64 -21.16 18.21
N SER A 486 24.97 -22.05 17.49
CA SER A 486 23.58 -21.88 17.06
C SER A 486 22.91 -23.24 16.97
N GLY A 487 21.70 -23.38 17.50
CA GLY A 487 21.08 -24.70 17.63
C GLY A 487 19.66 -24.63 18.14
N LYS A 488 19.19 -25.74 18.72
CA LYS A 488 17.87 -25.84 19.34
C LYS A 488 17.98 -26.24 20.81
N ILE A 489 17.01 -25.84 21.63
CA ILE A 489 16.91 -26.27 23.03
C ILE A 489 16.54 -27.76 23.07
N SER A 490 17.31 -28.53 23.83
CA SER A 490 17.14 -29.97 24.09
C SER A 490 16.72 -30.25 25.54
N HIS A 491 16.20 -31.44 25.84
CA HIS A 491 15.63 -31.75 27.17
C HIS A 491 16.63 -32.39 28.15
N THR A 492 16.56 -31.99 29.42
CA THR A 492 17.29 -32.57 30.56
C THR A 492 16.78 -33.95 30.96
N SER A 493 16.95 -34.97 30.11
CA SER A 493 16.99 -36.35 30.61
C SER A 493 17.75 -37.28 29.69
N ARG A 494 18.66 -38.05 30.29
CA ARG A 494 19.16 -39.31 29.75
C ARG A 494 18.06 -40.38 29.88
N SER A 495 16.90 -40.15 29.29
CA SER A 495 15.84 -41.14 29.22
C SER A 495 16.35 -42.33 28.40
N ARG A 496 16.04 -43.54 28.86
CA ARG A 496 16.36 -44.74 28.09
C ARG A 496 15.48 -44.72 26.85
N ARG A 497 16.08 -44.63 25.66
CA ARG A 497 15.36 -44.77 24.38
C ARG A 497 14.51 -46.04 24.39
N SER A 498 13.19 -45.86 24.45
CA SER A 498 12.18 -46.86 24.12
C SER A 498 11.17 -46.19 23.20
N SER A 499 11.01 -46.74 21.99
CA SER A 499 10.20 -46.21 20.87
C SER A 499 10.63 -44.84 20.31
N SER A 500 10.49 -44.68 19.00
CA SER A 500 11.00 -43.56 18.21
C SER A 500 9.89 -42.61 17.73
N SER A 501 8.89 -42.36 18.57
CA SER A 501 7.70 -41.56 18.24
C SER A 501 6.91 -41.20 19.50
N ASP A 502 7.55 -40.51 20.45
CA ASP A 502 6.87 -39.98 21.64
C ASP A 502 7.37 -38.54 21.84
N ASP A 503 6.53 -37.56 21.48
CA ASP A 503 6.93 -36.16 21.43
C ASP A 503 7.20 -35.60 22.82
N CYS A 504 8.36 -34.94 22.97
CA CYS A 504 8.73 -34.31 24.22
C CYS A 504 7.88 -33.04 24.43
N ASN A 505 6.81 -33.16 25.23
CA ASN A 505 5.89 -32.07 25.58
C ASN A 505 6.51 -30.94 26.44
N HIS A 506 7.83 -30.74 26.43
CA HIS A 506 8.49 -29.64 27.14
C HIS A 506 8.38 -28.35 26.29
N PRO A 507 7.81 -27.25 26.82
CA PRO A 507 7.37 -26.10 26.01
C PRO A 507 8.48 -25.38 25.24
N TRP A 508 9.74 -25.54 25.66
CA TRP A 508 10.92 -24.98 25.00
C TRP A 508 11.64 -25.92 24.04
N TRP A 509 11.34 -27.22 24.04
CA TRP A 509 12.08 -28.22 23.24
C TRP A 509 11.98 -27.92 21.74
N GLY A 510 13.10 -27.80 21.03
CA GLY A 510 13.12 -27.49 19.60
C GLY A 510 13.16 -26.00 19.24
N THR A 511 13.07 -25.11 20.24
CA THR A 511 13.15 -23.64 20.08
C THR A 511 14.54 -23.21 19.60
N PRO A 512 14.66 -22.31 18.60
CA PRO A 512 15.97 -21.87 18.10
C PRO A 512 16.69 -20.92 19.06
N VAL A 513 18.00 -21.12 19.20
CA VAL A 513 18.88 -20.28 20.03
C VAL A 513 20.16 -19.92 19.29
N LEU A 514 20.56 -18.66 19.44
CA LEU A 514 21.78 -18.06 18.89
C LEU A 514 22.68 -17.57 20.03
N VAL A 515 23.93 -18.03 20.07
CA VAL A 515 24.92 -17.71 21.11
C VAL A 515 26.06 -16.87 20.52
N THR A 516 26.29 -15.69 21.11
CA THR A 516 27.26 -14.71 20.63
C THR A 516 28.12 -14.10 21.74
N THR A 517 29.17 -13.39 21.34
CA THR A 517 30.14 -12.70 22.20
C THR A 517 30.69 -11.49 21.42
N PRO A 518 31.13 -10.39 22.05
CA PRO A 518 31.16 -10.10 23.49
C PRO A 518 29.81 -9.65 24.08
N VAL A 519 29.79 -9.44 25.39
CA VAL A 519 28.64 -8.94 26.19
C VAL A 519 28.98 -7.53 26.70
N GLY A 520 28.01 -6.61 26.69
CA GLY A 520 28.23 -5.21 27.11
C GLY A 520 26.97 -4.49 27.59
N GLU A 521 27.09 -3.18 27.74
CA GLU A 521 25.99 -2.23 27.98
C GLU A 521 25.58 -1.56 26.66
N THR A 522 24.28 -1.34 26.40
CA THR A 522 23.85 -0.70 25.15
C THR A 522 24.17 0.80 25.16
N VAL A 523 24.35 1.40 23.98
CA VAL A 523 24.51 2.87 23.89
C VAL A 523 23.24 3.57 24.38
N THR A 524 22.05 3.00 24.17
CA THR A 524 20.79 3.48 24.77
C THR A 524 20.89 3.62 26.29
N ASP A 525 21.40 2.61 26.99
CA ASP A 525 21.53 2.64 28.45
C ASP A 525 22.64 3.60 28.91
N MET A 526 23.74 3.71 28.16
CA MET A 526 24.75 4.74 28.41
C MET A 526 24.18 6.16 28.28
N VAL A 527 23.37 6.43 27.25
CA VAL A 527 22.71 7.73 27.06
C VAL A 527 21.71 8.01 28.19
N ARG A 528 20.86 7.04 28.55
CA ARG A 528 19.93 7.15 29.70
C ARG A 528 20.66 7.46 31.02
N ARG A 529 21.87 6.92 31.20
CA ARG A 529 22.73 7.14 32.38
C ARG A 529 23.64 8.38 32.25
N SER A 530 23.59 9.10 31.13
CA SER A 530 24.52 10.21 30.80
C SER A 530 26.01 9.82 30.81
N CYS A 531 26.31 8.55 30.50
CA CYS A 531 27.65 7.98 30.37
C CYS A 531 28.20 8.00 28.93
N PHE A 532 27.44 8.51 27.95
CA PHE A 532 27.88 8.65 26.56
C PHE A 532 28.41 10.08 26.32
N GLY A 533 29.71 10.28 26.53
CA GLY A 533 30.39 11.56 26.37
C GLY A 533 31.03 11.75 24.99
N SER A 534 31.84 12.82 24.88
CA SER A 534 32.53 13.16 23.62
C SER A 534 33.51 12.08 23.16
N ASP A 535 34.27 11.51 24.09
CA ASP A 535 35.24 10.46 23.79
C ASP A 535 34.53 9.17 23.34
N GLU A 536 33.41 8.84 23.98
CA GLU A 536 32.56 7.71 23.62
C GLU A 536 31.97 7.91 22.22
N ALA A 537 31.52 9.12 21.86
CA ALA A 537 31.02 9.42 20.53
C ALA A 537 32.09 9.22 19.43
N ILE A 538 33.34 9.68 19.66
CA ILE A 538 34.44 9.49 18.70
C ILE A 538 34.82 8.01 18.57
N LYS A 539 34.95 7.29 19.70
CA LYS A 539 35.25 5.85 19.72
C LYS A 539 34.14 5.02 19.07
N CYS A 540 32.87 5.30 19.39
CA CYS A 540 31.69 4.67 18.80
C CYS A 540 31.66 4.87 17.28
N CYS A 541 31.88 6.10 16.80
CA CYS A 541 31.97 6.39 15.36
C CYS A 541 33.06 5.54 14.67
N HIS A 542 34.28 5.51 15.22
CA HIS A 542 35.39 4.71 14.69
C HIS A 542 35.11 3.21 14.67
N ASP A 543 34.55 2.68 15.76
CA ASP A 543 34.35 1.25 15.96
C ASP A 543 33.18 0.73 15.11
N CYS A 544 32.07 1.48 15.04
CA CYS A 544 30.96 1.19 14.13
C CYS A 544 31.41 1.30 12.66
N LEU A 545 32.17 2.33 12.26
CA LEU A 545 32.72 2.40 10.90
C LEU A 545 33.67 1.24 10.58
N SER A 546 34.41 0.73 11.58
CA SER A 546 35.28 -0.43 11.41
C SER A 546 34.48 -1.72 11.19
N ALA A 547 33.35 -1.87 11.90
CA ALA A 547 32.39 -2.96 11.67
C ALA A 547 31.75 -2.87 10.27
N LEU A 548 31.28 -1.69 9.87
CA LEU A 548 30.65 -1.44 8.57
C LEU A 548 31.62 -1.65 7.40
N SER A 549 32.86 -1.17 7.50
CA SER A 549 33.92 -1.42 6.51
C SER A 549 34.15 -2.92 6.31
N THR A 550 34.20 -3.68 7.40
CA THR A 550 34.37 -5.15 7.38
C THR A 550 33.18 -5.85 6.74
N ALA A 551 31.95 -5.46 7.07
CA ALA A 551 30.73 -6.05 6.52
C ALA A 551 30.54 -5.71 5.02
N SER A 552 30.78 -4.45 4.66
CA SER A 552 30.66 -3.92 3.30
C SER A 552 31.64 -4.59 2.33
N SER A 553 32.83 -5.00 2.77
CA SER A 553 33.79 -5.74 1.92
C SER A 553 33.24 -7.09 1.42
N SER A 554 32.24 -7.62 2.11
CA SER A 554 31.52 -8.85 1.78
C SER A 554 30.12 -8.63 1.20
N GLY A 555 29.76 -7.39 0.87
CA GLY A 555 28.45 -7.01 0.35
C GLY A 555 27.32 -7.01 1.39
N VAL A 556 27.65 -7.08 2.68
CA VAL A 556 26.66 -7.05 3.78
C VAL A 556 26.47 -5.61 4.24
N ARG A 557 25.21 -5.16 4.37
CA ARG A 557 24.85 -3.83 4.89
C ARG A 557 23.94 -3.97 6.10
N HIS A 558 24.06 -3.08 7.08
CA HIS A 558 23.42 -3.23 8.38
C HIS A 558 21.92 -2.97 8.33
N GLY A 559 21.51 -1.85 7.73
CA GLY A 559 20.10 -1.49 7.51
C GLY A 559 19.33 -1.00 8.73
N ASP A 560 19.75 -1.31 9.95
CA ASP A 560 19.10 -0.85 11.19
C ASP A 560 20.11 -0.34 12.24
N ILE A 561 20.78 0.78 11.99
CA ILE A 561 21.76 1.36 12.94
C ILE A 561 21.06 2.35 13.84
N ARG A 562 21.04 2.04 15.13
CA ARG A 562 20.35 2.77 16.19
C ARG A 562 21.03 2.51 17.55
N PRO A 563 20.82 3.33 18.59
CA PRO A 563 21.53 3.22 19.87
C PRO A 563 21.37 1.86 20.58
N GLU A 564 20.24 1.18 20.35
CA GLU A 564 19.93 -0.16 20.87
C GLU A 564 20.84 -1.23 20.25
N ASN A 565 21.19 -1.04 18.97
CA ASN A 565 21.99 -1.96 18.17
C ASN A 565 23.51 -1.75 18.32
N VAL A 566 23.96 -1.02 19.34
CA VAL A 566 25.40 -0.84 19.64
C VAL A 566 25.68 -1.13 21.11
N MET A 567 26.60 -2.06 21.38
CA MET A 567 27.07 -2.38 22.73
C MET A 567 28.46 -1.82 23.01
N CYS A 568 28.65 -1.18 24.17
CA CYS A 568 29.95 -0.84 24.72
C CYS A 568 30.49 -1.97 25.60
N ILE A 569 31.72 -2.41 25.30
CA ILE A 569 32.39 -3.51 25.99
C ILE A 569 33.45 -2.92 26.93
N THR A 570 33.16 -2.96 28.23
CA THR A 570 34.04 -2.46 29.31
C THR A 570 34.71 -3.57 30.11
N SER A 571 34.08 -4.74 30.18
CA SER A 571 34.57 -5.87 30.99
C SER A 571 35.77 -6.58 30.32
N GLY A 572 36.78 -6.93 31.11
CA GLY A 572 37.93 -7.73 30.66
C GLY A 572 38.92 -7.01 29.71
N VAL A 573 38.75 -5.71 29.44
CA VAL A 573 39.59 -4.95 28.51
C VAL A 573 40.16 -3.67 29.13
N ARG A 574 41.39 -3.30 28.74
CA ARG A 574 42.08 -2.09 29.23
C ARG A 574 41.44 -0.79 28.72
N TYR A 575 40.79 -0.83 27.56
CA TYR A 575 40.15 0.30 26.92
C TYR A 575 38.77 -0.14 26.39
N PRO A 576 37.68 0.57 26.75
CA PRO A 576 36.36 0.30 26.19
C PRO A 576 36.32 0.43 24.67
N TYR A 577 35.48 -0.37 24.03
CA TYR A 577 35.26 -0.35 22.59
C TYR A 577 33.80 -0.71 22.27
N PHE A 578 33.31 -0.33 21.10
CA PHE A 578 31.92 -0.55 20.69
C PHE A 578 31.79 -1.71 19.69
N VAL A 579 30.67 -2.42 19.75
CA VAL A 579 30.34 -3.54 18.87
C VAL A 579 28.96 -3.30 18.27
N LEU A 580 28.87 -3.35 16.94
CA LEU A 580 27.61 -3.21 16.21
C LEU A 580 26.88 -4.56 16.19
N ILE A 581 25.70 -4.61 16.78
CA ILE A 581 24.79 -5.79 16.87
C ILE A 581 23.48 -5.50 16.13
N GLY A 582 22.47 -6.38 16.20
CA GLY A 582 21.19 -6.14 15.49
C GLY A 582 21.17 -6.62 14.02
N TRP A 583 22.12 -7.48 13.63
CA TRP A 583 22.27 -7.96 12.24
C TRP A 583 21.10 -8.79 11.68
N GLY A 584 19.99 -8.97 12.41
CA GLY A 584 18.77 -9.62 11.89
C GLY A 584 18.12 -8.87 10.71
N HIS A 585 18.28 -7.55 10.66
CA HIS A 585 17.78 -6.71 9.56
C HIS A 585 18.76 -6.51 8.40
N ALA A 586 19.95 -7.11 8.44
CA ALA A 586 21.01 -6.88 7.46
C ALA A 586 20.62 -7.28 6.02
N VAL A 587 21.00 -6.45 5.03
CA VAL A 587 20.78 -6.74 3.62
C VAL A 587 21.96 -7.56 3.09
N LEU A 588 21.71 -8.83 2.76
CA LEU A 588 22.64 -9.78 2.11
C LEU A 588 22.37 -9.93 0.62
N GLU A 589 21.09 -9.94 0.25
CA GLU A 589 20.58 -10.25 -1.09
C GLU A 589 19.67 -9.11 -1.59
N GLU A 590 19.48 -8.95 -2.90
CA GLU A 590 18.65 -7.85 -3.46
C GLU A 590 17.18 -7.90 -3.03
N ARG A 591 16.73 -9.08 -2.59
CA ARG A 591 15.37 -9.30 -2.06
C ARG A 591 15.21 -8.85 -0.60
N ASP A 592 16.30 -8.73 0.15
CA ASP A 592 16.25 -8.29 1.53
C ASP A 592 15.89 -6.80 1.60
N ARG A 593 15.09 -6.43 2.59
CA ARG A 593 14.70 -5.04 2.87
C ARG A 593 15.26 -4.62 4.24
N PRO A 594 15.72 -3.37 4.40
CA PRO A 594 16.16 -2.85 5.69
C PRO A 594 14.96 -2.67 6.65
N ALA A 595 15.24 -2.49 7.95
CA ALA A 595 14.25 -1.94 8.87
C ALA A 595 13.97 -0.47 8.50
N MET A 596 12.73 -0.02 8.69
CA MET A 596 12.33 1.35 8.39
C MET A 596 12.03 2.09 9.70
N ASN A 597 13.03 2.81 10.19
CA ASN A 597 12.99 3.59 11.42
C ASN A 597 13.02 5.09 11.06
N LEU A 598 11.93 5.82 11.37
CA LEU A 598 11.78 7.23 10.98
C LEU A 598 12.91 8.13 11.53
N HIS A 599 13.49 7.79 12.68
CA HIS A 599 14.53 8.58 13.33
C HIS A 599 15.94 8.27 12.79
N PHE A 600 16.23 7.00 12.49
CA PHE A 600 17.61 6.56 12.21
C PHE A 600 17.85 6.03 10.79
N SER A 601 16.84 5.63 10.02
CA SER A 601 17.08 5.15 8.63
C SER A 601 17.60 6.28 7.73
N SER A 602 18.50 5.95 6.79
CA SER A 602 18.97 6.89 5.77
C SER A 602 17.83 7.42 4.88
N THR A 603 18.00 8.61 4.32
CA THR A 603 17.11 9.26 3.33
C THR A 603 16.73 8.28 2.22
N TYR A 604 17.73 7.65 1.58
CA TYR A 604 17.52 6.66 0.51
C TYR A 604 16.74 5.40 0.97
N ALA A 605 16.83 5.03 2.25
CA ALA A 605 16.07 3.90 2.80
C ALA A 605 14.60 4.25 3.07
N LEU A 606 14.32 5.51 3.39
CA LEU A 606 12.98 6.05 3.53
C LEU A 606 12.30 6.27 2.17
N GLU A 607 13.04 6.74 1.16
CA GLU A 607 12.53 6.99 -0.20
C GLU A 607 12.31 5.70 -1.01
N GLU A 608 13.33 4.83 -1.09
CA GLU A 608 13.35 3.68 -2.01
C GLU A 608 13.05 2.33 -1.34
N GLY A 609 12.93 2.30 -0.01
CA GLY A 609 12.86 1.05 0.77
C GLY A 609 14.08 0.14 0.54
N LYS A 610 15.24 0.71 0.21
CA LYS A 610 16.49 0.02 -0.13
C LYS A 610 17.67 0.75 0.51
N LEU A 611 18.80 0.07 0.66
CA LEU A 611 20.05 0.74 1.06
C LEU A 611 20.86 1.13 -0.19
N CYS A 612 21.59 2.24 -0.12
CA CYS A 612 22.70 2.56 -1.03
C CYS A 612 24.05 2.18 -0.38
N SER A 613 25.17 2.70 -0.91
CA SER A 613 26.51 2.47 -0.34
C SER A 613 26.79 3.34 0.89
N ALA A 614 26.12 4.49 1.01
CA ALA A 614 26.30 5.45 2.09
C ALA A 614 25.27 5.33 3.23
N SER A 615 24.15 4.62 3.01
CA SER A 615 23.02 4.52 3.94
C SER A 615 23.42 4.21 5.39
N ASP A 616 24.25 3.19 5.61
CA ASP A 616 24.64 2.78 6.96
C ASP A 616 25.42 3.90 7.70
N ALA A 617 26.26 4.68 7.00
CA ALA A 617 26.96 5.79 7.63
C ALA A 617 26.05 7.00 7.87
N GLU A 618 25.05 7.22 7.02
CA GLU A 618 24.02 8.25 7.25
C GLU A 618 23.24 7.93 8.53
N SER A 619 22.79 6.67 8.69
CA SER A 619 22.15 6.19 9.92
C SER A 619 23.05 6.33 11.15
N LEU A 620 24.35 6.03 11.01
CA LEU A 620 25.35 6.23 12.07
C LEU A 620 25.48 7.71 12.48
N VAL A 621 25.38 8.66 11.54
CA VAL A 621 25.42 10.09 11.86
C VAL A 621 24.16 10.53 12.62
N TYR A 622 22.97 10.06 12.25
CA TYR A 622 21.74 10.35 13.01
C TYR A 622 21.80 9.76 14.43
N MET A 623 22.31 8.54 14.57
CA MET A 623 22.53 7.90 15.87
C MET A 623 23.49 8.74 16.74
N LEU A 624 24.64 9.14 16.21
CA LEU A 624 25.63 9.95 16.95
C LEU A 624 25.07 11.33 17.32
N TYR A 625 24.34 11.98 16.42
CA TYR A 625 23.67 13.26 16.68
C TYR A 625 22.71 13.14 17.87
N PHE A 626 21.85 12.12 17.88
CA PHE A 626 20.88 11.90 18.95
C PHE A 626 21.55 11.53 20.29
N CYS A 627 22.45 10.54 20.30
CA CYS A 627 23.15 10.09 21.52
C CYS A 627 23.94 11.22 22.20
N SER A 628 24.35 12.23 21.45
CA SER A 628 25.06 13.41 21.96
C SER A 628 24.12 14.52 22.47
N GLY A 629 22.83 14.23 22.63
CA GLY A 629 21.79 15.18 23.06
C GLY A 629 21.34 16.13 21.95
N GLY A 630 21.29 15.65 20.71
CA GLY A 630 20.58 16.32 19.62
C GLY A 630 19.07 16.18 19.80
N GLU A 631 18.29 17.20 19.42
CA GLU A 631 16.83 17.15 19.50
C GLU A 631 16.28 16.11 18.52
N LEU A 632 15.53 15.14 19.05
CA LEU A 632 14.77 14.18 18.27
C LEU A 632 13.39 14.79 17.96
N PRO A 633 13.03 15.03 16.69
CA PRO A 633 11.68 15.44 16.34
C PRO A 633 10.67 14.33 16.63
N GLU A 634 9.44 14.69 16.98
CA GLU A 634 8.30 13.77 16.86
C GLU A 634 8.03 13.53 15.36
N LEU A 635 8.11 12.27 14.93
CA LEU A 635 7.93 11.86 13.53
C LEU A 635 6.83 10.80 13.46
N ASP A 636 5.82 11.06 12.65
CA ASP A 636 4.63 10.20 12.44
C ASP A 636 4.56 9.60 11.03
N SER A 637 5.39 10.11 10.11
CA SER A 637 5.34 9.92 8.66
C SER A 637 6.75 9.86 8.07
N VAL A 638 6.86 9.21 6.90
CA VAL A 638 8.13 9.14 6.14
C VAL A 638 8.48 10.51 5.57
N GLU A 639 7.47 11.25 5.13
CA GLU A 639 7.56 12.60 4.57
C GLU A 639 8.05 13.60 5.63
N GLY A 640 7.50 13.55 6.85
CA GLY A 640 7.99 14.36 7.98
C GLY A 640 9.44 14.01 8.34
N ALA A 641 9.80 12.73 8.28
CA ALA A 641 11.17 12.26 8.51
C ALA A 641 12.16 12.76 7.45
N LEU A 642 11.77 12.80 6.18
CA LEU A 642 12.57 13.35 5.08
C LEU A 642 12.69 14.88 5.16
N GLN A 643 11.59 15.60 5.40
CA GLN A 643 11.60 17.05 5.60
C GLN A 643 12.48 17.48 6.78
N TRP A 644 12.50 16.69 7.87
CA TRP A 644 13.42 16.95 8.98
C TRP A 644 14.88 16.81 8.55
N ARG A 645 15.23 15.73 7.82
CA ARG A 645 16.60 15.51 7.31
C ARG A 645 17.04 16.67 6.40
N GLU A 646 16.25 16.99 5.39
CA GLU A 646 16.51 18.12 4.48
C GLU A 646 16.75 19.43 5.26
N ARG A 647 15.89 19.72 6.24
CA ARG A 647 16.01 20.92 7.09
C ARG A 647 17.22 20.87 8.02
N ALA A 648 17.56 19.71 8.57
CA ALA A 648 18.66 19.53 9.52
C ALA A 648 20.02 19.65 8.83
N TRP A 649 20.18 19.04 7.65
CA TRP A 649 21.38 19.14 6.82
C TRP A 649 21.56 20.56 6.25
N SER A 650 20.52 21.13 5.64
CA SER A 650 20.58 22.48 5.04
C SER A 650 20.86 23.59 6.06
N LYS A 651 20.29 23.50 7.27
CA LYS A 651 20.59 24.42 8.40
C LYS A 651 21.87 24.06 9.16
N ARG A 652 22.55 22.97 8.79
CA ARG A 652 23.76 22.43 9.41
C ARG A 652 23.62 22.06 10.90
N LEU A 653 22.42 21.70 11.36
CA LEU A 653 22.14 21.40 12.77
C LEU A 653 22.95 20.18 13.25
N ILE A 654 23.03 19.14 12.41
CA ILE A 654 23.78 17.91 12.69
C ILE A 654 25.28 18.21 12.79
N GLN A 655 25.82 18.94 11.82
CA GLN A 655 27.24 19.29 11.72
C GLN A 655 27.67 20.30 12.79
N GLN A 656 26.77 21.17 13.26
CA GLN A 656 27.00 22.03 14.43
C GLN A 656 27.08 21.18 15.70
N LYS A 657 26.03 20.40 15.99
CA LYS A 657 25.94 19.58 17.21
C LYS A 657 27.10 18.58 17.34
N LEU A 658 27.49 17.93 16.24
CA LEU A 658 28.67 17.04 16.22
C LEU A 658 30.01 17.79 16.24
N GLY A 659 30.02 19.06 15.82
CA GLY A 659 31.19 19.94 15.89
C GLY A 659 31.48 20.48 17.28
N ASP A 660 30.45 20.70 18.10
CA ASP A 660 30.58 21.04 19.52
C ASP A 660 31.26 19.91 20.32
N ILE A 661 31.15 18.67 19.84
CA ILE A 661 31.82 17.48 20.39
C ILE A 661 33.28 17.41 19.91
N SER A 662 33.47 17.39 18.58
CA SER A 662 34.79 17.43 17.96
C SER A 662 34.74 17.81 16.48
N ALA A 663 35.75 18.56 16.05
CA ALA A 663 35.98 18.89 14.65
C ALA A 663 36.04 17.67 13.72
N ILE A 664 36.45 16.49 14.20
CA ILE A 664 36.49 15.28 13.36
C ILE A 664 35.10 14.69 13.09
N LEU A 665 34.20 14.70 14.08
CA LEU A 665 32.82 14.22 13.91
C LEU A 665 32.03 15.15 12.99
N LYS A 666 32.21 16.47 13.15
CA LYS A 666 31.70 17.44 12.18
C LYS A 666 32.24 17.19 10.76
N ALA A 667 33.54 17.01 10.60
CA ALA A 667 34.13 16.76 9.27
C ALA A 667 33.62 15.46 8.64
N PHE A 668 33.36 14.43 9.45
CA PHE A 668 32.72 13.19 8.99
C PHE A 668 31.27 13.42 8.56
N ALA A 669 30.49 14.18 9.34
CA ALA A 669 29.12 14.56 8.99
C ALA A 669 29.06 15.42 7.72
N ASP A 670 29.92 16.44 7.56
CA ASP A 670 30.06 17.24 6.33
C ASP A 670 30.40 16.36 5.10
N TYR A 671 31.08 15.22 5.29
CA TYR A 671 31.37 14.27 4.21
C TYR A 671 30.19 13.35 3.89
N VAL A 672 29.51 12.82 4.91
CA VAL A 672 28.31 11.97 4.71
C VAL A 672 27.18 12.76 4.04
N ASP A 673 26.98 14.02 4.45
CA ASP A 673 26.06 15.00 3.82
C ASP A 673 26.30 15.10 2.30
N SER A 674 27.58 15.16 1.87
CA SER A 674 27.95 15.19 0.44
C SER A 674 27.67 13.89 -0.34
N LEU A 675 27.30 12.80 0.35
CA LEU A 675 26.98 11.49 -0.22
C LEU A 675 25.51 11.08 -0.03
N CYS A 676 24.73 11.82 0.77
CA CYS A 676 23.31 11.53 1.02
C CYS A 676 22.51 11.42 -0.29
N GLY A 677 21.68 10.39 -0.40
CA GLY A 677 20.92 10.07 -1.62
C GLY A 677 21.76 9.59 -2.82
N THR A 678 23.09 9.53 -2.72
CA THR A 678 23.96 9.11 -3.83
C THR A 678 24.35 7.61 -3.76
N PRO A 679 24.71 6.97 -4.88
CA PRO A 679 25.25 5.61 -4.88
C PRO A 679 26.74 5.54 -4.52
N TYR A 680 27.42 6.68 -4.32
CA TYR A 680 28.88 6.74 -4.16
C TYR A 680 29.35 5.99 -2.90
N PRO A 681 30.43 5.21 -2.99
CA PRO A 681 30.96 4.45 -1.87
C PRO A 681 31.70 5.34 -0.87
N ILE A 682 31.70 4.92 0.39
CA ILE A 682 32.41 5.59 1.48
C ILE A 682 33.87 5.15 1.50
N ASP A 683 34.77 6.14 1.58
CA ASP A 683 36.20 5.92 1.84
C ASP A 683 36.43 5.66 3.33
N TYR A 684 36.13 4.43 3.75
CA TYR A 684 36.35 3.96 5.11
C TYR A 684 37.82 4.12 5.54
N ASP A 685 38.78 3.88 4.64
CA ASP A 685 40.21 3.93 4.95
C ASP A 685 40.69 5.34 5.33
N ILE A 686 40.19 6.40 4.68
CA ILE A 686 40.48 7.78 5.09
C ILE A 686 39.87 8.07 6.46
N TRP A 687 38.60 7.72 6.69
CA TRP A 687 37.91 8.07 7.93
C TRP A 687 38.41 7.31 9.15
N LEU A 688 38.64 6.00 9.02
CA LEU A 688 39.25 5.20 10.08
C LEU A 688 40.65 5.70 10.45
N ARG A 689 41.49 6.07 9.47
CA ARG A 689 42.81 6.68 9.73
C ARG A 689 42.74 8.06 10.39
N ARG A 690 41.72 8.86 10.09
CA ARG A 690 41.49 10.16 10.75
C ARG A 690 41.04 9.95 12.19
N LEU A 691 39.99 9.16 12.42
CA LEU A 691 39.40 8.92 13.75
C LEU A 691 40.38 8.24 14.70
N LYS A 692 41.09 7.21 14.24
CA LYS A 692 42.13 6.50 15.01
C LYS A 692 43.29 7.39 15.46
N ARG A 693 43.55 8.50 14.75
CA ARG A 693 44.59 9.46 15.12
C ARG A 693 44.13 10.30 16.31
N HIS A 694 42.92 10.86 16.23
CA HIS A 694 42.32 11.65 17.31
C HIS A 694 42.20 10.81 18.60
N ILE A 695 41.74 9.55 18.50
CA ILE A 695 41.65 8.62 19.65
C ILE A 695 43.01 8.36 20.32
N ARG A 696 44.13 8.54 19.60
CA ARG A 696 45.50 8.38 20.14
C ARG A 696 46.14 9.67 20.60
N GLU A 697 45.72 10.82 20.06
CA GLU A 697 46.27 12.13 20.43
C GLU A 697 45.88 12.50 21.88
N ASP A 698 44.70 12.07 22.35
CA ASP A 698 44.24 12.28 23.73
C ASP A 698 44.83 11.27 24.76
N ASP A 699 45.35 10.12 24.31
CA ASP A 699 45.98 9.09 25.17
C ASP A 699 47.45 9.46 25.53
N HIS A 700 47.93 10.62 25.08
CA HIS A 700 49.27 11.16 25.37
C HIS A 700 49.35 11.99 26.66
N GLY A 701 48.82 11.42 27.76
CA GLY A 701 49.33 11.75 29.08
C GLY A 701 50.82 11.38 29.14
N LYS A 702 51.70 12.36 29.42
CA LYS A 702 53.16 12.13 29.46
C LYS A 702 53.51 11.02 30.45
N GLU A 703 53.94 9.86 29.95
CA GLU A 703 54.86 9.00 30.71
C GLU A 703 56.16 9.78 30.89
N ILE A 704 56.31 10.41 32.06
CA ILE A 704 57.57 10.97 32.50
C ILE A 704 58.46 9.79 32.85
N ASP A 705 59.55 9.64 32.12
CA ASP A 705 60.56 8.60 32.32
C ASP A 705 61.26 8.82 33.67
N MET A 706 60.71 8.20 34.71
CA MET A 706 61.23 8.18 36.08
C MET A 706 62.21 7.02 36.23
N SER A 707 63.30 7.06 35.46
CA SER A 707 64.45 6.16 35.61
C SER A 707 65.76 6.95 35.76
N GLY A 708 66.00 7.39 36.99
CA GLY A 708 67.26 7.95 37.50
C GLY A 708 67.61 7.35 38.85
#